data_AF-A0A1E4UTB3-F1
#
_entry.id   AF-A0A1E4UTB3-F1
#
_cell.length_a   1.000
_cell.length_b   1.000
_cell.length_c   1.000
_cell.angle_alpha   90.00
_cell.angle_beta   90.00
_cell.angle_gamma   90.00
#
_symmetry.space_group_name_H-M   'P 1'
#
loop_
_entity.id
_entity.type
_entity.pdbx_description
1 polymer ?
#
loop_
_entity_poly.entity_id
_entity_poly.type
_entity_poly.pdbx_seq_one_letter_code
_entity_poly.pdbx_strand_id
1 'polypeptide(L)'
;MSKGSRQDDELRFRPQPGKPQQRGQPFVNQVLRQANKAGTGKPRKAGLQPGARLGRGHVAARFSAQQLPPNARRVTIKTRLVNLRQAGKRSTHSHLRYIERDGVSREGEPGQGYGPLTDQADLNAFEERGRDDRHQFRFIVSPEDAEQLDDLRTYTRHLMSRMETDLGTRLDWVAVDHWNTDNPHTHIVLRGKDDTGKDLVIARDYIAEGMRNRASELATEWLGPRTELEIQQSLQREVQQERFTSLDRTLLRERQADVLSLKGLANHPRRQLLIGRLQQLQRLELAHEVRPGHWILRDDVEVTLRAMGERGDIVRTMQRAMGSVQRELAVFEPGKDSSVVVGRIVTKGLADELNERGYLVVDGLDGKAHYLTLPARAELADYPIGGLVETHSLGEPRAVDRSIASLTAGGLYRTDHHLALARSQAVQGTDPEALVERHVRRLEALRRAGIVERLTEGVWRVPTDLPEQGRLYDARRLGDVAVELRTPLPIEQQVRAVGATWLDQQLIGGNRELADQGFGREVREALRQRADFLVEQGLAERQGQRMVLARNLLTTLRGRELTATAREISAQTGLHYRLPVEGQRVSGTYRRSMQLASGRYALLDDGVGFSLVPWKPVIEQRLGQSVSAVIQGNSVSWQLGRQRGPSIG
;
A
#
# COMPACT_ATOMS: atom_id res chain seq x y z
N MET A 1 21.37 44.09 -76.82
CA MET A 1 21.09 44.61 -75.46
C MET A 1 21.66 43.63 -74.45
N SER A 2 22.36 44.20 -73.45
CA SER A 2 22.90 43.64 -72.19
C SER A 2 23.93 42.49 -72.18
N LYS A 3 25.05 42.82 -71.51
CA LYS A 3 26.19 42.00 -71.05
C LYS A 3 25.87 41.35 -69.70
N GLY A 4 26.66 40.34 -69.29
CA GLY A 4 26.94 40.13 -67.86
C GLY A 4 27.21 38.69 -67.42
N SER A 5 28.48 38.40 -67.16
CA SER A 5 29.07 37.22 -66.51
C SER A 5 28.59 36.95 -65.08
N ARG A 6 28.85 35.74 -64.55
CA ARG A 6 29.41 35.59 -63.19
C ARG A 6 30.05 34.20 -62.94
N GLN A 7 31.31 34.25 -62.53
CA GLN A 7 32.01 33.27 -61.69
C GLN A 7 31.46 33.36 -60.25
N ASP A 8 31.41 32.25 -59.52
CA ASP A 8 32.37 31.98 -58.42
C ASP A 8 32.04 30.66 -57.73
N ASP A 9 33.10 29.87 -57.56
CA ASP A 9 33.15 28.51 -57.02
C ASP A 9 34.15 28.55 -55.86
N GLU A 10 33.69 28.75 -54.61
CA GLU A 10 34.54 28.57 -53.42
C GLU A 10 33.76 28.02 -52.20
N LEU A 11 34.16 26.80 -51.81
CA LEU A 11 34.39 26.33 -50.44
C LEU A 11 33.23 26.30 -49.43
N ARG A 12 32.54 25.15 -49.35
CA ARG A 12 31.97 24.66 -48.07
C ARG A 12 32.45 23.24 -47.76
N PHE A 13 33.54 23.20 -47.01
CA PHE A 13 34.03 22.03 -46.28
C PHE A 13 32.94 21.53 -45.31
N ARG A 14 32.45 20.29 -45.51
CA ARG A 14 31.63 19.55 -44.54
C ARG A 14 32.47 18.40 -43.97
N PRO A 15 32.96 18.48 -42.72
CA PRO A 15 33.60 17.33 -42.11
C PRO A 15 32.54 16.26 -41.83
N GLN A 16 32.68 15.09 -42.45
CA GLN A 16 32.00 13.86 -42.04
C GLN A 16 32.91 13.10 -41.07
N PRO A 17 32.56 12.97 -39.78
CA PRO A 17 33.28 12.06 -38.89
C PRO A 17 32.99 10.62 -39.30
N GLY A 18 34.03 9.85 -39.62
CA GLY A 18 33.92 8.43 -39.91
C GLY A 18 33.42 7.60 -38.71
N LYS A 19 32.80 6.46 -38.99
CA LYS A 19 32.37 5.49 -37.96
C LYS A 19 33.60 4.98 -37.17
N PRO A 20 33.63 5.09 -35.84
CA PRO A 20 34.73 4.54 -35.06
C PRO A 20 34.58 3.01 -34.94
N GLN A 21 35.51 2.27 -35.54
CA GLN A 21 35.73 0.84 -35.31
C GLN A 21 36.85 0.63 -34.27
N GLN A 22 36.58 -0.31 -33.37
CA GLN A 22 37.49 -1.05 -32.46
C GLN A 22 37.92 -0.46 -31.10
N ARG A 23 37.15 -0.92 -30.09
CA ARG A 23 37.52 -1.48 -28.78
C ARG A 23 39.00 -1.52 -28.38
N GLY A 24 39.32 -0.77 -27.32
CA GLY A 24 40.30 -1.08 -26.28
C GLY A 24 39.79 -0.50 -24.95
N GLN A 25 40.01 -1.18 -23.83
CA GLN A 25 39.58 -0.70 -22.51
C GLN A 25 40.16 0.71 -22.23
N PRO A 26 39.37 1.69 -21.74
CA PRO A 26 39.91 3.02 -21.50
C PRO A 26 40.82 3.01 -20.28
N PHE A 27 42.05 3.48 -20.50
CA PHE A 27 43.13 3.76 -19.53
C PHE A 27 42.64 4.40 -18.21
N VAL A 28 41.53 5.14 -18.25
CA VAL A 28 40.82 5.73 -17.10
C VAL A 28 40.43 4.70 -16.02
N ASN A 29 40.03 3.49 -16.41
CA ASN A 29 39.70 2.41 -15.46
C ASN A 29 40.93 1.84 -14.75
N GLN A 30 42.11 1.93 -15.38
CA GLN A 30 43.39 1.53 -14.77
C GLN A 30 43.85 2.59 -13.76
N VAL A 31 43.66 3.88 -14.07
CA VAL A 31 43.97 5.00 -13.18
C VAL A 31 43.04 5.00 -11.95
N LEU A 32 41.73 4.76 -12.12
CA LEU A 32 40.78 4.63 -11.00
C LEU A 32 41.06 3.41 -10.12
N ARG A 33 41.48 2.27 -10.70
CA ARG A 33 41.92 1.09 -9.93
C ARG A 33 43.21 1.33 -9.13
N GLN A 34 44.15 2.11 -9.66
CA GLN A 34 45.39 2.45 -8.97
C GLN A 34 45.18 3.52 -7.88
N ALA A 35 44.30 4.49 -8.11
CA ALA A 35 43.91 5.48 -7.09
C ALA A 35 43.21 4.83 -5.89
N ASN A 36 42.44 3.75 -6.10
CA ASN A 36 41.84 2.96 -5.02
C ASN A 36 42.85 2.16 -4.17
N LYS A 37 44.10 1.99 -4.64
CA LYS A 37 45.18 1.31 -3.89
C LYS A 37 46.11 2.27 -3.14
N ALA A 38 46.16 3.55 -3.51
CA ALA A 38 47.10 4.53 -2.96
C ALA A 38 46.38 5.57 -2.09
N GLY A 39 46.09 5.21 -0.84
CA GLY A 39 45.36 6.06 0.10
C GLY A 39 45.93 6.10 1.51
N THR A 40 47.26 6.10 1.68
CA THR A 40 47.91 6.42 2.96
C THR A 40 48.27 7.90 3.01
N GLY A 41 47.35 8.72 3.51
CA GLY A 41 47.60 10.14 3.80
C GLY A 41 46.46 10.75 4.61
N LYS A 42 46.75 11.19 5.85
CA LYS A 42 45.78 11.80 6.77
C LYS A 42 45.41 13.23 6.35
N PRO A 43 44.11 13.61 6.40
CA PRO A 43 43.69 14.97 6.71
C PRO A 43 42.85 15.05 7.98
N ARG A 44 42.82 16.27 8.56
CA ARG A 44 42.34 16.65 9.90
C ARG A 44 40.83 16.42 10.12
N LYS A 45 40.47 16.18 11.38
CA LYS A 45 39.13 15.82 11.89
C LYS A 45 38.10 16.95 11.73
N ALA A 46 37.03 16.69 10.98
CA ALA A 46 35.68 17.17 11.28
C ALA A 46 34.84 15.93 11.65
N GLY A 47 34.02 16.04 12.71
CA GLY A 47 33.32 14.91 13.34
C GLY A 47 32.47 14.11 12.35
N LEU A 48 32.89 12.87 12.05
CA LEU A 48 32.20 11.96 11.14
C LEU A 48 31.61 10.79 11.94
N GLN A 49 30.32 10.54 11.75
CA GLN A 49 29.65 9.35 12.26
C GLN A 49 30.27 8.07 11.62
N PRO A 50 30.53 7.00 12.39
CA PRO A 50 31.39 5.89 11.95
C PRO A 50 30.88 5.02 10.79
N GLY A 51 29.62 5.15 10.37
CA GLY A 51 29.00 4.29 9.34
C GLY A 51 29.07 4.83 7.90
N ALA A 52 29.46 6.09 7.70
CA ALA A 52 29.33 6.74 6.39
C ALA A 52 30.30 6.21 5.30
N ARG A 53 31.31 5.40 5.65
CA ARG A 53 32.34 4.89 4.72
C ARG A 53 32.14 3.44 4.29
N LEU A 54 31.05 2.80 4.72
CA LEU A 54 30.78 1.38 4.48
C LEU A 54 29.77 1.24 3.33
N GLY A 55 30.26 0.93 2.13
CA GLY A 55 29.41 0.61 0.98
C GLY A 55 30.02 1.01 -0.37
N ARG A 56 29.56 0.37 -1.44
CA ARG A 56 29.90 0.72 -2.83
C ARG A 56 29.28 2.09 -3.18
N GLY A 57 29.95 2.89 -4.03
CA GLY A 57 29.44 4.19 -4.50
C GLY A 57 29.82 5.43 -3.66
N HIS A 58 30.45 5.26 -2.49
CA HIS A 58 30.87 6.35 -1.59
C HIS A 58 31.71 7.44 -2.30
N VAL A 59 32.66 7.02 -3.13
CA VAL A 59 33.55 7.94 -3.85
C VAL A 59 32.76 8.73 -4.91
N ALA A 60 31.93 8.04 -5.70
CA ALA A 60 31.08 8.67 -6.71
C ALA A 60 30.11 9.70 -6.11
N ALA A 61 29.49 9.37 -4.96
CA ALA A 61 28.58 10.28 -4.26
C ALA A 61 29.25 11.63 -3.96
N ARG A 62 30.48 11.60 -3.45
CA ARG A 62 31.23 12.82 -3.10
C ARG A 62 31.60 13.70 -4.29
N PHE A 63 31.90 13.10 -5.44
CA PHE A 63 32.26 13.85 -6.65
C PHE A 63 31.04 14.35 -7.42
N SER A 64 29.91 13.64 -7.37
CA SER A 64 28.67 14.04 -8.07
C SER A 64 28.06 15.34 -7.56
N ALA A 65 28.06 15.58 -6.25
CA ALA A 65 27.45 16.78 -5.65
C ALA A 65 28.18 18.08 -6.03
N GLN A 66 29.47 18.00 -6.36
CA GLN A 66 30.29 19.17 -6.71
C GLN A 66 30.15 19.59 -8.19
N GLN A 67 29.51 18.78 -9.03
CA GLN A 67 29.50 18.98 -10.49
C GLN A 67 28.18 19.49 -11.06
N LEU A 68 27.08 19.46 -10.31
CA LEU A 68 25.77 19.88 -10.83
C LEU A 68 25.63 21.40 -10.83
N PRO A 69 25.43 22.04 -12.00
CA PRO A 69 25.19 23.48 -12.05
C PRO A 69 23.81 23.81 -11.44
N PRO A 70 23.60 25.04 -10.92
CA PRO A 70 22.34 25.45 -10.31
C PRO A 70 21.09 25.29 -11.21
N ASN A 71 21.29 25.34 -12.52
CA ASN A 71 20.25 25.18 -13.53
C ASN A 71 20.15 23.75 -14.10
N ALA A 72 20.82 22.76 -13.49
CA ALA A 72 20.64 21.36 -13.86
C ALA A 72 19.16 20.93 -13.80
N ARG A 73 18.80 19.96 -14.64
CA ARG A 73 17.50 19.28 -14.60
C ARG A 73 17.34 18.56 -13.26
N ARG A 74 16.13 18.54 -12.72
CA ARG A 74 15.87 18.00 -11.39
C ARG A 74 15.21 16.64 -11.49
N VAL A 75 15.67 15.72 -10.66
CA VAL A 75 15.08 14.39 -10.51
C VAL A 75 14.85 14.13 -9.04
N THR A 76 13.69 13.57 -8.70
CA THR A 76 13.42 13.04 -7.37
C THR A 76 13.61 11.54 -7.40
N ILE A 77 14.36 11.01 -6.42
CA ILE A 77 14.46 9.56 -6.20
C ILE A 77 14.01 9.27 -4.78
N LYS A 78 12.96 8.46 -4.65
CA LYS A 78 12.56 7.88 -3.37
C LYS A 78 13.12 6.45 -3.30
N THR A 79 13.77 6.11 -2.19
CA THR A 79 14.42 4.81 -2.02
C THR A 79 13.89 4.10 -0.77
N ARG A 80 13.67 2.79 -0.87
CA ARG A 80 13.43 1.91 0.27
C ARG A 80 14.31 0.66 0.20
N LEU A 81 14.92 0.34 1.33
CA LEU A 81 15.54 -0.96 1.59
C LEU A 81 14.51 -1.88 2.25
N VAL A 82 14.16 -2.98 1.60
CA VAL A 82 13.21 -3.97 2.14
C VAL A 82 14.00 -5.17 2.65
N ASN A 83 13.83 -5.49 3.93
CA ASN A 83 14.38 -6.71 4.52
C ASN A 83 13.43 -7.88 4.24
N LEU A 84 13.83 -8.81 3.37
CA LEU A 84 12.98 -9.89 2.89
C LEU A 84 12.66 -10.92 3.96
N ARG A 85 13.48 -11.03 5.02
CA ARG A 85 13.18 -11.90 6.17
C ARG A 85 12.05 -11.36 7.05
N GLN A 86 11.82 -10.04 7.02
CA GLN A 86 10.78 -9.37 7.80
C GLN A 86 9.53 -9.04 6.96
N ALA A 87 9.67 -9.04 5.63
CA ALA A 87 8.58 -8.85 4.70
C ALA A 87 7.67 -10.10 4.63
N GLY A 88 6.41 -9.91 4.24
CA GLY A 88 5.51 -11.05 3.96
C GLY A 88 6.06 -11.90 2.81
N LYS A 89 5.85 -13.21 2.84
CA LYS A 89 6.38 -14.16 1.83
C LYS A 89 5.99 -13.84 0.38
N ARG A 90 4.92 -13.07 0.16
CA ARG A 90 4.44 -12.63 -1.17
C ARG A 90 4.68 -11.14 -1.44
N SER A 91 5.35 -10.40 -0.55
CA SER A 91 5.50 -8.94 -0.66
C SER A 91 6.14 -8.52 -1.99
N THR A 92 7.21 -9.18 -2.42
CA THR A 92 7.85 -8.89 -3.71
C THR A 92 6.93 -9.18 -4.89
N HIS A 93 6.28 -10.35 -4.91
CA HIS A 93 5.32 -10.71 -5.96
C HIS A 93 4.15 -9.72 -6.05
N SER A 94 3.53 -9.38 -4.90
CA SER A 94 2.44 -8.42 -4.83
C SER A 94 2.87 -7.03 -5.29
N HIS A 95 4.06 -6.58 -4.92
CA HIS A 95 4.60 -5.29 -5.36
C HIS A 95 4.86 -5.26 -6.87
N LEU A 96 5.47 -6.32 -7.43
CA LEU A 96 5.74 -6.42 -8.87
C LEU A 96 4.45 -6.41 -9.69
N ARG A 97 3.43 -7.18 -9.28
CA ARG A 97 2.12 -7.16 -9.95
C ARG A 97 1.40 -5.82 -9.81
N TYR A 98 1.57 -5.13 -8.69
CA TYR A 98 0.99 -3.80 -8.49
C TYR A 98 1.59 -2.79 -9.46
N ILE A 99 2.92 -2.67 -9.50
CA ILE A 99 3.57 -1.68 -10.38
C ILE A 99 3.33 -2.00 -11.87
N GLU A 100 3.19 -3.27 -12.25
CA GLU A 100 2.85 -3.65 -13.63
C GLU A 100 1.39 -3.30 -13.98
N ARG A 101 0.44 -3.60 -13.07
CA ARG A 101 -0.99 -3.34 -13.28
C ARG A 101 -1.32 -1.85 -13.33
N ASP A 102 -0.77 -1.08 -12.41
CA ASP A 102 -1.06 0.36 -12.31
C ASP A 102 -0.18 1.18 -13.27
N GLY A 103 0.90 0.57 -13.79
CA GLY A 103 1.67 1.16 -14.87
C GLY A 103 0.83 1.29 -16.12
N VAL A 104 1.00 2.41 -16.80
CA VAL A 104 0.43 2.65 -18.14
C VAL A 104 1.55 3.23 -18.97
N SER A 105 1.74 2.69 -20.18
CA SER A 105 2.69 3.22 -21.15
C SER A 105 2.25 4.60 -21.61
N ARG A 106 3.12 5.31 -22.34
CA ARG A 106 2.77 6.61 -22.90
C ARG A 106 1.59 6.53 -23.87
N GLU A 107 1.48 5.42 -24.59
CA GLU A 107 0.45 5.11 -25.57
C GLU A 107 -0.88 4.65 -24.94
N GLY A 108 -0.93 4.54 -23.60
CA GLY A 108 -2.12 4.08 -22.88
C GLY A 108 -2.21 2.57 -22.74
N GLU A 109 -1.18 1.81 -23.14
CA GLU A 109 -1.14 0.36 -22.97
C GLU A 109 -0.80 -0.02 -21.52
N PRO A 110 -1.17 -1.24 -21.05
CA PRO A 110 -0.74 -1.71 -19.74
C PRO A 110 0.78 -1.66 -19.57
N GLY A 111 1.23 -1.19 -18.42
CA GLY A 111 2.64 -1.12 -18.07
C GLY A 111 3.28 -2.50 -18.15
N GLN A 112 4.41 -2.61 -18.83
CA GLN A 112 5.12 -3.87 -18.98
C GLN A 112 6.48 -3.79 -18.30
N GLY A 113 6.78 -4.78 -17.47
CA GLY A 113 8.08 -4.89 -16.82
C GLY A 113 9.21 -4.99 -17.83
N TYR A 114 10.28 -4.22 -17.65
CA TYR A 114 11.50 -4.32 -18.45
C TYR A 114 12.73 -4.48 -17.55
N GLY A 115 13.82 -4.94 -18.14
CA GLY A 115 15.10 -5.13 -17.44
C GLY A 115 16.27 -4.49 -18.19
N PRO A 116 17.51 -4.82 -17.80
CA PRO A 116 18.72 -4.27 -18.40
C PRO A 116 18.79 -4.48 -19.91
N LEU A 117 18.34 -5.64 -20.40
CA LEU A 117 18.47 -6.07 -21.80
C LEU A 117 17.14 -6.55 -22.42
N THR A 118 16.05 -6.56 -21.66
CA THR A 118 14.74 -7.10 -22.08
C THR A 118 13.67 -6.02 -21.98
N ASP A 119 12.85 -5.87 -23.01
CA ASP A 119 11.68 -4.97 -22.98
C ASP A 119 10.47 -5.61 -22.31
N GLN A 120 10.42 -6.95 -22.24
CA GLN A 120 9.43 -7.72 -21.52
C GLN A 120 10.16 -8.66 -20.56
N ALA A 121 10.29 -8.24 -19.30
CA ALA A 121 10.92 -9.00 -18.25
C ALA A 121 9.92 -9.99 -17.64
N ASP A 122 10.36 -11.24 -17.43
CA ASP A 122 9.60 -12.21 -16.64
C ASP A 122 9.71 -11.88 -15.15
N LEU A 123 8.68 -11.22 -14.62
CA LEU A 123 8.60 -10.80 -13.22
C LEU A 123 8.52 -11.98 -12.25
N ASN A 124 7.96 -13.13 -12.67
CA ASN A 124 7.91 -14.32 -11.84
C ASN A 124 9.30 -14.94 -11.73
N ALA A 125 10.01 -15.08 -12.85
CA ALA A 125 11.40 -15.55 -12.83
C ALA A 125 12.31 -14.61 -12.03
N PHE A 126 12.08 -13.29 -12.08
CA PHE A 126 12.82 -12.33 -11.25
C PHE A 126 12.54 -12.52 -9.75
N GLU A 127 11.27 -12.67 -9.37
CA GLU A 127 10.88 -12.93 -7.98
C GLU A 127 11.51 -14.23 -7.46
N GLU A 128 11.44 -15.31 -8.23
CA GLU A 128 12.01 -16.62 -7.89
C GLU A 128 13.51 -16.53 -7.61
N ARG A 129 14.27 -15.84 -8.47
CA ARG A 129 15.71 -15.63 -8.25
C ARG A 129 16.00 -14.83 -6.98
N GLY A 130 15.11 -13.94 -6.58
CA GLY A 130 15.27 -13.03 -5.43
C GLY A 130 14.80 -13.56 -4.08
N ARG A 131 14.15 -14.75 -4.02
CA ARG A 131 13.55 -15.28 -2.77
C ARG A 131 14.54 -15.46 -1.63
N ASP A 132 15.78 -15.82 -1.95
CA ASP A 132 16.84 -16.06 -0.96
C ASP A 132 17.69 -14.81 -0.66
N ASP A 133 17.37 -13.66 -1.27
CA ASP A 133 18.08 -12.42 -0.99
C ASP A 133 17.80 -11.96 0.45
N ARG A 134 18.81 -11.40 1.11
CA ARG A 134 18.62 -10.83 2.46
C ARG A 134 17.73 -9.59 2.41
N HIS A 135 17.86 -8.80 1.36
CA HIS A 135 17.17 -7.54 1.15
C HIS A 135 16.97 -7.27 -0.34
N GLN A 136 16.12 -6.29 -0.65
CA GLN A 136 16.02 -5.69 -1.99
C GLN A 136 15.93 -4.17 -1.85
N PHE A 137 16.27 -3.46 -2.92
CA PHE A 137 16.08 -2.02 -3.02
C PHE A 137 14.91 -1.74 -3.94
N ARG A 138 14.08 -0.77 -3.56
CA ARG A 138 12.98 -0.26 -4.37
C ARG A 138 13.18 1.22 -4.57
N PHE A 139 13.11 1.67 -5.82
CA PHE A 139 13.30 3.05 -6.20
C PHE A 139 12.07 3.54 -6.95
N ILE A 140 11.74 4.81 -6.74
CA ILE A 140 10.84 5.57 -7.62
C ILE A 140 11.66 6.73 -8.15
N VAL A 141 11.86 6.78 -9.46
CA VAL A 141 12.63 7.82 -10.15
C VAL A 141 11.66 8.72 -10.90
N SER A 142 11.60 9.99 -10.52
CA SER A 142 10.66 10.98 -11.06
C SER A 142 11.42 12.22 -11.55
N PRO A 143 11.78 12.29 -12.84
CA PRO A 143 12.29 13.51 -13.46
C PRO A 143 11.23 14.63 -13.46
N GLU A 144 11.61 15.88 -13.18
CA GLU A 144 10.68 17.02 -13.20
C GLU A 144 10.12 17.25 -14.61
N ASP A 145 10.94 17.00 -15.64
CA ASP A 145 10.62 17.18 -17.06
C ASP A 145 10.39 15.82 -17.76
N ALA A 146 9.82 14.84 -17.06
CA ALA A 146 9.68 13.46 -17.56
C ALA A 146 8.96 13.37 -18.91
N GLU A 147 7.97 14.23 -19.16
CA GLU A 147 7.26 14.30 -20.44
C GLU A 147 8.15 14.66 -21.63
N GLN A 148 9.23 15.42 -21.39
CA GLN A 148 10.19 15.83 -22.42
C GLN A 148 11.28 14.77 -22.67
N LEU A 149 11.48 13.83 -21.75
CA LEU A 149 12.47 12.76 -21.93
C LEU A 149 12.05 11.75 -23.00
N ASP A 150 10.77 11.72 -23.35
CA ASP A 150 10.08 10.88 -24.34
C ASP A 150 10.20 9.34 -24.15
N ASP A 151 11.30 8.84 -23.61
CA ASP A 151 11.66 7.44 -23.41
C ASP A 151 12.27 7.23 -22.00
N LEU A 152 11.38 7.10 -21.00
CA LEU A 152 11.76 6.80 -19.62
C LEU A 152 12.48 5.46 -19.48
N ARG A 153 12.21 4.51 -20.38
CA ARG A 153 12.82 3.18 -20.38
C ARG A 153 14.31 3.27 -20.68
N THR A 154 14.68 3.93 -21.77
CA THR A 154 16.09 4.12 -22.14
C THR A 154 16.81 5.02 -21.13
N TYR A 155 16.14 6.08 -20.65
CA TYR A 155 16.67 6.92 -19.58
C TYR A 155 17.01 6.09 -18.32
N THR A 156 16.10 5.21 -17.89
CA THR A 156 16.30 4.33 -16.74
C THR A 156 17.45 3.35 -16.96
N ARG A 157 17.56 2.73 -18.14
CA ARG A 157 18.69 1.85 -18.47
C ARG A 157 20.04 2.57 -18.37
N HIS A 158 20.11 3.80 -18.87
CA HIS A 158 21.32 4.63 -18.78
C HIS A 158 21.64 5.02 -17.33
N LEU A 159 20.63 5.36 -16.53
CA LEU A 159 20.82 5.62 -15.10
C LEU A 159 21.38 4.38 -14.38
N MET A 160 20.78 3.21 -14.62
CA MET A 160 21.22 1.96 -13.99
C MET A 160 22.64 1.56 -14.43
N SER A 161 23.00 1.82 -15.69
CA SER A 161 24.37 1.61 -16.20
C SER A 161 25.42 2.53 -15.52
N ARG A 162 25.07 3.81 -15.25
CA ARG A 162 25.91 4.70 -14.44
C ARG A 162 26.06 4.20 -13.02
N MET A 163 24.97 3.71 -12.43
CA MET A 163 25.00 3.11 -11.10
C MET A 163 25.88 1.84 -11.06
N GLU A 164 25.82 0.96 -12.05
CA GLU A 164 26.73 -0.20 -12.16
C GLU A 164 28.19 0.23 -12.15
N THR A 165 28.51 1.30 -12.88
CA THR A 165 29.87 1.87 -12.95
C THR A 165 30.31 2.43 -11.60
N ASP A 166 29.47 3.24 -10.95
CA ASP A 166 29.77 3.85 -9.65
C ASP A 166 29.88 2.81 -8.52
N LEU A 167 29.10 1.73 -8.60
CA LEU A 167 29.11 0.64 -7.61
C LEU A 167 30.16 -0.44 -7.92
N GLY A 168 30.68 -0.49 -9.13
CA GLY A 168 31.68 -1.47 -9.57
C GLY A 168 31.18 -2.92 -9.57
N THR A 169 29.89 -3.13 -9.89
CA THR A 169 29.24 -4.45 -10.02
C THR A 169 28.10 -4.33 -11.01
N ARG A 170 27.77 -5.44 -11.68
CA ARG A 170 26.49 -5.53 -12.40
C ARG A 170 25.31 -5.55 -11.43
N LEU A 171 24.16 -5.06 -11.88
CA LEU A 171 22.93 -4.95 -11.12
C LEU A 171 21.81 -5.79 -11.77
N ASP A 172 21.13 -6.63 -10.98
CA ASP A 172 19.94 -7.39 -11.42
C ASP A 172 18.67 -6.67 -10.96
N TRP A 173 17.94 -6.09 -11.91
CA TRP A 173 16.77 -5.25 -11.64
C TRP A 173 15.67 -5.41 -12.68
N VAL A 174 14.45 -5.06 -12.28
CA VAL A 174 13.30 -4.87 -13.18
C VAL A 174 12.68 -3.50 -12.92
N ALA A 175 12.05 -2.92 -13.92
CA ALA A 175 11.40 -1.62 -13.82
C ALA A 175 10.07 -1.56 -14.59
N VAL A 176 9.19 -0.64 -14.18
CA VAL A 176 7.93 -0.31 -14.87
C VAL A 176 7.75 1.20 -14.88
N ASP A 177 7.42 1.76 -16.05
CA ASP A 177 7.14 3.19 -16.22
C ASP A 177 5.65 3.47 -16.04
N HIS A 178 5.32 4.56 -15.34
CA HIS A 178 3.97 5.00 -15.03
C HIS A 178 3.71 6.36 -15.67
N TRP A 179 2.91 6.42 -16.74
CA TRP A 179 2.53 7.65 -17.45
C TRP A 179 1.12 8.16 -17.12
N ASN A 180 0.33 7.40 -16.37
CA ASN A 180 -1.04 7.74 -15.94
C ASN A 180 -1.10 8.64 -14.70
N THR A 181 0.02 9.23 -14.29
CA THR A 181 0.09 10.13 -13.14
C THR A 181 0.46 11.54 -13.59
N ASP A 182 0.20 12.54 -12.75
CA ASP A 182 0.47 13.94 -13.07
C ASP A 182 1.99 14.20 -13.30
N ASN A 183 2.86 13.27 -12.88
CA ASN A 183 4.30 13.31 -13.12
C ASN A 183 4.80 11.91 -13.51
N PRO A 184 5.07 11.64 -14.79
CA PRO A 184 5.56 10.34 -15.23
C PRO A 184 6.82 9.91 -14.47
N HIS A 185 6.88 8.66 -14.06
CA HIS A 185 7.96 8.14 -13.22
C HIS A 185 8.19 6.65 -13.43
N THR A 186 9.34 6.17 -12.97
CA THR A 186 9.73 4.76 -13.11
C THR A 186 9.89 4.12 -11.75
N HIS A 187 9.21 2.99 -11.55
CA HIS A 187 9.45 2.07 -10.45
C HIS A 187 10.59 1.13 -10.82
N ILE A 188 11.57 0.97 -9.92
CA ILE A 188 12.70 0.06 -10.13
C ILE A 188 12.83 -0.84 -8.90
N VAL A 189 12.88 -2.15 -9.12
CA VAL A 189 13.17 -3.16 -8.10
C VAL A 189 14.53 -3.76 -8.38
N LEU A 190 15.48 -3.50 -7.49
CA LEU A 190 16.86 -3.98 -7.57
C LEU A 190 17.11 -5.05 -6.51
N ARG A 191 17.69 -6.17 -6.92
CA ARG A 191 18.07 -7.25 -6.01
C ARG A 191 19.16 -6.85 -5.02
N GLY A 192 19.17 -7.51 -3.86
CA GLY A 192 20.18 -7.28 -2.83
C GLY A 192 21.46 -8.05 -3.03
N LYS A 193 21.77 -8.48 -4.26
CA LYS A 193 22.95 -9.28 -4.60
C LYS A 193 23.82 -8.58 -5.63
N ASP A 194 25.14 -8.71 -5.47
CA ASP A 194 26.12 -8.29 -6.47
C ASP A 194 26.39 -9.40 -7.49
N ASP A 195 27.20 -9.09 -8.51
CA ASP A 195 27.53 -10.02 -9.59
C ASP A 195 28.36 -11.24 -9.16
N THR A 196 28.83 -11.27 -7.91
CA THR A 196 29.48 -12.43 -7.28
C THR A 196 28.53 -13.26 -6.42
N GLY A 197 27.26 -12.87 -6.31
CA GLY A 197 26.26 -13.52 -5.46
C GLY A 197 26.35 -13.12 -3.98
N LYS A 198 27.21 -12.16 -3.63
CA LYS A 198 27.30 -11.60 -2.27
C LYS A 198 26.27 -10.50 -2.07
N ASP A 199 26.01 -10.15 -0.82
CA ASP A 199 25.05 -9.09 -0.49
C ASP A 199 25.54 -7.73 -1.02
N LEU A 200 24.71 -7.09 -1.83
CA LEU A 200 24.94 -5.74 -2.35
C LEU A 200 24.74 -4.72 -1.23
N VAL A 201 25.82 -4.03 -0.86
CA VAL A 201 25.82 -2.94 0.13
C VAL A 201 26.15 -1.61 -0.55
N ILE A 202 25.14 -0.76 -0.70
CA ILE A 202 25.26 0.57 -1.28
C ILE A 202 25.51 1.59 -0.17
N ALA A 203 26.48 2.49 -0.38
CA ALA A 203 26.81 3.53 0.59
C ALA A 203 25.63 4.47 0.86
N ARG A 204 25.48 4.90 2.11
CA ARG A 204 24.35 5.74 2.55
C ARG A 204 24.30 7.08 1.83
N ASP A 205 25.45 7.70 1.58
CA ASP A 205 25.55 8.97 0.86
C ASP A 205 25.20 8.82 -0.63
N TYR A 206 25.58 7.70 -1.24
CA TYR A 206 25.15 7.36 -2.59
C TYR A 206 23.64 7.18 -2.67
N ILE A 207 23.02 6.57 -1.66
CA ILE A 207 21.55 6.47 -1.57
C ILE A 207 20.90 7.84 -1.34
N ALA A 208 21.45 8.64 -0.43
CA ALA A 208 20.86 9.91 -0.05
C ALA A 208 20.92 10.94 -1.19
N GLU A 209 22.04 10.97 -1.92
CA GLU A 209 22.35 12.03 -2.89
C GLU A 209 22.90 11.49 -4.21
N GLY A 210 23.84 10.55 -4.19
CA GLY A 210 24.56 10.10 -5.38
C GLY A 210 23.66 9.64 -6.53
N MET A 211 22.67 8.78 -6.26
CA MET A 211 21.72 8.33 -7.29
C MET A 211 20.95 9.50 -7.91
N ARG A 212 20.49 10.44 -7.08
CA ARG A 212 19.74 11.62 -7.54
C ARG A 212 20.62 12.50 -8.42
N ASN A 213 21.86 12.70 -8.01
CA ASN A 213 22.80 13.52 -8.75
C ASN A 213 23.08 12.92 -10.13
N ARG A 214 23.31 11.60 -10.23
CA ARG A 214 23.49 10.90 -11.52
C ARG A 214 22.28 11.01 -12.43
N ALA A 215 21.08 10.88 -11.87
CA ALA A 215 19.85 11.04 -12.63
C ALA A 215 19.69 12.49 -13.15
N SER A 216 19.99 13.48 -12.31
CA SER A 216 19.98 14.90 -12.70
C SER A 216 21.04 15.24 -13.75
N GLU A 217 22.25 14.70 -13.65
CA GLU A 217 23.30 14.82 -14.66
C GLU A 217 22.81 14.25 -15.99
N LEU A 218 22.29 13.02 -15.99
CA LEU A 218 21.79 12.35 -17.19
C LEU A 218 20.63 13.13 -17.84
N ALA A 219 19.67 13.60 -17.05
CA ALA A 219 18.55 14.40 -17.56
C ALA A 219 19.04 15.73 -18.16
N THR A 220 20.05 16.36 -17.55
CA THR A 220 20.67 17.59 -18.06
C THR A 220 21.42 17.35 -19.36
N GLU A 221 22.08 16.21 -19.52
CA GLU A 221 22.74 15.84 -20.78
C GLU A 221 21.74 15.63 -21.92
N TRP A 222 20.57 15.06 -21.63
CA TRP A 222 19.54 14.77 -22.63
C TRP A 222 18.72 15.99 -23.03
N LEU A 223 18.29 16.79 -22.05
CA LEU A 223 17.37 17.92 -22.26
C LEU A 223 18.06 19.29 -22.25
N GLY A 224 19.37 19.31 -22.02
CA GLY A 224 20.10 20.52 -21.69
C GLY A 224 19.78 21.04 -20.26
N PRO A 225 20.54 22.05 -19.78
CA PRO A 225 20.21 22.74 -18.55
C PRO A 225 18.93 23.56 -18.69
N ARG A 226 18.23 23.77 -17.57
CA ARG A 226 17.05 24.62 -17.53
C ARG A 226 17.42 26.07 -17.85
N THR A 227 16.62 26.70 -18.69
CA THR A 227 16.68 28.12 -19.00
C THR A 227 16.16 28.95 -17.81
N GLU A 228 16.57 30.21 -17.74
CA GLU A 228 16.07 31.12 -16.70
C GLU A 228 14.54 31.30 -16.79
N LEU A 229 13.99 31.27 -18.01
CA LEU A 229 12.55 31.34 -18.24
C LEU A 229 11.81 30.12 -17.67
N GLU A 230 12.30 28.89 -17.90
CA GLU A 230 11.72 27.66 -17.31
C GLU A 230 11.77 27.71 -15.79
N ILE A 231 12.89 28.16 -15.21
CA ILE A 231 13.06 28.31 -13.76
C ILE A 231 12.05 29.32 -13.20
N GLN A 232 11.93 30.49 -13.84
CA GLN A 232 11.01 31.53 -13.41
C GLN A 232 9.55 31.08 -13.50
N GLN A 233 9.15 30.41 -14.59
CA GLN A 233 7.81 29.87 -14.76
C GLN A 233 7.47 28.78 -13.73
N SER A 234 8.43 27.88 -13.43
CA SER A 234 8.27 26.87 -12.38
C SER A 234 8.03 27.51 -11.01
N LEU A 235 8.86 28.50 -10.64
CA LEU A 235 8.72 29.22 -9.36
C LEU A 235 7.44 30.06 -9.30
N GLN A 236 7.01 30.67 -10.40
CA GLN A 236 5.76 31.43 -10.45
C GLN A 236 4.55 30.51 -10.16
N ARG A 237 4.58 29.27 -10.67
CA ARG A 237 3.56 28.26 -10.35
C ARG A 237 3.57 27.88 -8.87
N GLU A 238 4.74 27.80 -8.22
CA GLU A 238 4.83 27.47 -6.79
C GLU A 238 4.13 28.49 -5.89
N VAL A 239 4.06 29.78 -6.28
CA VAL A 239 3.49 30.86 -5.45
C VAL A 239 2.09 30.54 -4.95
N GLN A 240 1.21 30.03 -5.81
CA GLN A 240 -0.21 29.80 -5.50
C GLN A 240 -0.50 28.39 -4.96
N GLN A 241 0.48 27.48 -4.92
CA GLN A 241 0.20 26.08 -4.60
C GLN A 241 -0.10 25.88 -3.11
N GLU A 242 -1.15 25.12 -2.80
CA GLU A 242 -1.51 24.72 -1.44
C GLU A 242 -0.72 23.48 -0.99
N ARG A 243 0.61 23.54 -1.15
CA ARG A 243 1.55 22.48 -0.73
C ARG A 243 2.89 23.08 -0.30
N PHE A 244 3.76 22.30 0.32
CA PHE A 244 5.09 22.75 0.70
C PHE A 244 6.04 22.80 -0.52
N THR A 245 6.55 23.98 -0.83
CA THR A 245 7.30 24.28 -2.07
C THR A 245 8.76 24.66 -1.80
N SER A 246 9.52 24.98 -2.86
CA SER A 246 10.88 25.48 -2.72
C SER A 246 10.93 26.92 -2.19
N LEU A 247 9.90 27.72 -2.48
CA LEU A 247 9.74 29.07 -1.92
C LEU A 247 9.60 29.02 -0.39
N ASP A 248 8.81 28.08 0.14
CA ASP A 248 8.61 27.92 1.59
C ASP A 248 9.92 27.54 2.31
N ARG A 249 10.70 26.61 1.73
CA ARG A 249 12.04 26.28 2.24
C ARG A 249 13.00 27.47 2.20
N THR A 250 12.80 28.40 1.28
CA THR A 250 13.63 29.61 1.20
C THR A 250 13.19 30.59 2.29
N LEU A 251 11.89 30.85 2.44
CA LEU A 251 11.37 31.67 3.54
C LEU A 251 11.81 31.16 4.92
N LEU A 252 11.75 29.85 5.16
CA LEU A 252 12.20 29.24 6.42
C LEU A 252 13.72 29.37 6.66
N ARG A 253 14.53 29.49 5.60
CA ARG A 253 15.98 29.72 5.71
C ARG A 253 16.33 31.18 5.94
N GLU A 254 15.54 32.09 5.38
CA GLU A 254 15.77 33.54 5.47
C GLU A 254 15.23 34.16 6.77
N ARG A 255 14.41 33.44 7.54
CA ARG A 255 13.92 33.93 8.85
C ARG A 255 15.05 34.02 9.87
N GLN A 256 15.05 35.07 10.69
CA GLN A 256 15.99 35.27 11.80
C GLN A 256 15.20 35.49 13.09
N ALA A 257 15.53 34.74 14.15
CA ALA A 257 14.81 34.78 15.42
C ALA A 257 13.28 34.70 15.24
N ASP A 258 12.84 33.75 14.41
CA ASP A 258 11.44 33.48 14.03
C ASP A 258 10.70 34.60 13.27
N VAL A 259 11.39 35.70 12.94
CA VAL A 259 10.84 36.81 12.15
C VAL A 259 11.50 36.85 10.77
N LEU A 260 10.69 37.04 9.74
CA LEU A 260 11.14 37.27 8.37
C LEU A 260 10.97 38.74 8.00
N SER A 261 12.08 39.42 7.70
CA SER A 261 12.07 40.83 7.30
C SER A 261 12.20 40.99 5.79
N LEU A 262 11.27 41.72 5.17
CA LEU A 262 11.34 42.06 3.74
C LEU A 262 12.57 42.92 3.40
N LYS A 263 13.14 43.63 4.38
CA LYS A 263 14.43 44.32 4.22
C LYS A 263 15.57 43.33 4.06
N GLY A 264 15.55 42.22 4.79
CA GLY A 264 16.51 41.12 4.63
C GLY A 264 16.46 40.49 3.23
N LEU A 265 15.28 40.48 2.61
CA LEU A 265 15.06 39.97 1.25
C LEU A 265 15.34 40.98 0.13
N ALA A 266 15.78 42.21 0.43
CA ALA A 266 15.89 43.29 -0.55
C ALA A 266 16.76 42.90 -1.77
N ASN A 267 17.85 42.18 -1.55
CA ASN A 267 18.79 41.75 -2.59
C ASN A 267 18.57 40.30 -3.06
N HIS A 268 17.49 39.65 -2.61
CA HIS A 268 17.23 38.27 -2.98
C HIS A 268 16.72 38.20 -4.43
N PRO A 269 17.31 37.38 -5.33
CA PRO A 269 16.95 37.34 -6.76
C PRO A 269 15.49 36.97 -7.01
N ARG A 270 14.87 36.25 -6.05
CA ARG A 270 13.46 35.80 -6.11
C ARG A 270 12.53 36.62 -5.23
N ARG A 271 12.90 37.86 -4.86
CA ARG A 271 12.15 38.68 -3.88
C ARG A 271 10.65 38.76 -4.17
N GLN A 272 10.26 39.03 -5.42
CA GLN A 272 8.85 39.19 -5.78
C GLN A 272 8.05 37.88 -5.60
N LEU A 273 8.66 36.74 -5.93
CA LEU A 273 8.05 35.42 -5.75
C LEU A 273 7.87 35.08 -4.26
N LEU A 274 8.87 35.40 -3.43
CA LEU A 274 8.80 35.20 -1.98
C LEU A 274 7.73 36.07 -1.32
N ILE A 275 7.58 37.33 -1.76
CA ILE A 275 6.50 38.22 -1.29
C ILE A 275 5.13 37.69 -1.70
N GLY A 276 4.95 37.32 -2.98
CA GLY A 276 3.71 36.71 -3.44
C GLY A 276 3.38 35.42 -2.67
N ARG A 277 4.41 34.64 -2.32
CA ARG A 277 4.24 33.44 -1.50
C ARG A 277 3.80 33.77 -0.06
N LEU A 278 4.40 34.77 0.59
CA LEU A 278 3.98 35.21 1.92
C LEU A 278 2.52 35.68 1.93
N GLN A 279 2.10 36.43 0.92
CA GLN A 279 0.70 36.84 0.76
C GLN A 279 -0.23 35.64 0.59
N GLN A 280 0.20 34.60 -0.15
CA GLN A 280 -0.56 33.35 -0.24
C GLN A 280 -0.64 32.64 1.12
N LEU A 281 0.48 32.50 1.82
CA LEU A 281 0.49 31.90 3.16
C LEU A 281 -0.38 32.69 4.15
N GLN A 282 -0.48 34.01 4.01
CA GLN A 282 -1.38 34.82 4.81
C GLN A 282 -2.85 34.53 4.54
N ARG A 283 -3.24 34.38 3.27
CA ARG A 283 -4.61 33.97 2.90
C ARG A 283 -4.98 32.59 3.45
N LEU A 284 -3.99 31.71 3.63
CA LEU A 284 -4.15 30.39 4.25
C LEU A 284 -4.02 30.43 5.78
N GLU A 285 -3.88 31.62 6.39
CA GLU A 285 -3.67 31.80 7.84
C GLU A 285 -2.41 31.09 8.37
N LEU A 286 -1.41 30.92 7.50
CA LEU A 286 -0.11 30.28 7.74
C LEU A 286 1.03 31.26 7.98
N ALA A 287 0.82 32.53 7.65
CA ALA A 287 1.76 33.62 7.87
C ALA A 287 1.00 34.89 8.26
N HIS A 288 1.57 35.73 9.11
CA HIS A 288 0.96 37.01 9.47
C HIS A 288 2.02 38.12 9.45
N GLU A 289 1.63 39.28 8.93
CA GLU A 289 2.46 40.49 8.97
C GLU A 289 2.20 41.21 10.30
N VAL A 290 3.15 41.11 11.23
CA VAL A 290 3.03 41.73 12.56
C VAL A 290 3.23 43.24 12.51
N ARG A 291 4.10 43.71 11.60
CA ARG A 291 4.35 45.13 11.30
C ARG A 291 4.77 45.22 9.84
N PRO A 292 4.66 46.39 9.18
CA PRO A 292 5.05 46.54 7.78
C PRO A 292 6.43 45.95 7.47
N GLY A 293 6.45 44.99 6.55
CA GLY A 293 7.63 44.25 6.12
C GLY A 293 8.18 43.22 7.11
N HIS A 294 7.47 42.88 8.19
CA HIS A 294 7.90 41.89 9.19
C HIS A 294 6.84 40.81 9.34
N TRP A 295 7.22 39.59 9.01
CA TRP A 295 6.33 38.43 8.90
C TRP A 295 6.71 37.37 9.92
N ILE A 296 5.70 36.73 10.51
CA ILE A 296 5.85 35.52 11.31
C ILE A 296 5.13 34.40 10.59
N LEU A 297 5.83 33.29 10.37
CA LEU A 297 5.25 32.05 9.89
C LEU A 297 4.77 31.24 11.09
N ARG A 298 3.66 30.50 10.96
CA ARG A 298 3.26 29.56 12.00
C ARG A 298 4.33 28.47 12.19
N ASP A 299 4.48 28.00 13.43
CA ASP A 299 5.44 26.94 13.75
C ASP A 299 5.14 25.61 13.04
N ASP A 300 3.87 25.35 12.76
CA ASP A 300 3.37 24.16 12.06
C ASP A 300 3.28 24.34 10.53
N VAL A 301 3.75 25.46 9.95
CA VAL A 301 3.54 25.79 8.53
C VAL A 301 3.99 24.69 7.57
N GLU A 302 5.15 24.05 7.83
CA GLU A 302 5.63 22.96 6.99
C GLU A 302 4.74 21.72 7.08
N VAL A 303 4.34 21.34 8.29
CA VAL A 303 3.48 20.17 8.54
C VAL A 303 2.11 20.40 7.89
N THR A 304 1.52 21.58 8.09
CA THR A 304 0.21 21.95 7.54
C THR A 304 0.23 21.99 6.01
N LEU A 305 1.23 22.62 5.38
CA LEU A 305 1.33 22.65 3.92
C LEU A 305 1.58 21.27 3.31
N ARG A 306 2.33 20.39 3.99
CA ARG A 306 2.49 19.00 3.53
C ARG A 306 1.17 18.25 3.59
N ALA A 307 0.43 18.35 4.70
CA ALA A 307 -0.89 17.74 4.86
C ALA A 307 -1.91 18.28 3.84
N MET A 308 -1.90 19.58 3.56
CA MET A 308 -2.74 20.18 2.50
C MET A 308 -2.41 19.61 1.13
N GLY A 309 -1.12 19.49 0.80
CA GLY A 309 -0.66 18.88 -0.45
C GLY A 309 -1.13 17.43 -0.60
N GLU A 310 -0.93 16.62 0.45
CA GLU A 310 -1.37 15.22 0.51
C GLU A 310 -2.89 15.12 0.35
N ARG A 311 -3.66 15.98 1.04
CA ARG A 311 -5.12 16.04 0.90
C ARG A 311 -5.54 16.40 -0.52
N GLY A 312 -4.86 17.35 -1.16
CA GLY A 312 -5.09 17.70 -2.55
C GLY A 312 -4.83 16.54 -3.52
N ASP A 313 -3.81 15.72 -3.26
CA ASP A 313 -3.48 14.54 -4.06
C ASP A 313 -4.51 13.41 -3.87
N ILE A 314 -4.99 13.22 -2.63
CA ILE A 314 -6.09 12.30 -2.32
C ILE A 314 -7.37 12.71 -3.07
N VAL A 315 -7.73 14.00 -3.03
CA VAL A 315 -8.92 14.51 -3.72
C VAL A 315 -8.84 14.25 -5.22
N ARG A 316 -7.68 14.51 -5.86
CA ARG A 316 -7.49 14.21 -7.30
C ARG A 316 -7.62 12.71 -7.58
N THR A 317 -7.09 11.87 -6.71
CA THR A 317 -7.22 10.40 -6.80
C THR A 317 -8.68 9.96 -6.73
N MET A 318 -9.46 10.51 -5.79
CA MET A 318 -10.88 10.21 -5.67
C MET A 318 -11.68 10.69 -6.89
N GLN A 319 -11.41 11.91 -7.38
CA GLN A 319 -12.06 12.45 -8.57
C GLN A 319 -11.82 11.57 -9.81
N ARG A 320 -10.57 11.13 -10.02
CA ARG A 320 -10.22 10.19 -11.10
C ARG A 320 -10.95 8.86 -10.95
N ALA A 321 -11.05 8.33 -9.72
CA ALA A 321 -11.74 7.08 -9.44
C ALA A 321 -13.26 7.14 -9.67
N MET A 322 -13.89 8.27 -9.33
CA MET A 322 -15.33 8.46 -9.52
C MET A 322 -15.71 8.82 -10.96
N GLY A 323 -14.74 9.26 -11.78
CA GLY A 323 -14.97 9.62 -13.18
C GLY A 323 -15.98 10.77 -13.31
N SER A 324 -17.04 10.56 -14.08
CA SER A 324 -18.12 11.55 -14.27
C SER A 324 -19.12 11.61 -13.13
N VAL A 325 -19.05 10.67 -12.17
CA VAL A 325 -20.01 10.55 -11.08
C VAL A 325 -19.69 11.58 -10.00
N GLN A 326 -20.57 12.57 -9.82
CA GLN A 326 -20.39 13.54 -8.74
C GLN A 326 -20.79 12.95 -7.39
N ARG A 327 -19.86 13.07 -6.43
CA ARG A 327 -20.04 12.75 -5.02
C ARG A 327 -19.40 13.84 -4.18
N GLU A 328 -19.96 14.10 -3.02
CA GLU A 328 -19.22 14.78 -1.97
C GLU A 328 -18.02 13.89 -1.58
N LEU A 329 -16.82 14.47 -1.51
CA LEU A 329 -15.59 13.74 -1.24
C LEU A 329 -15.22 13.89 0.24
N ALA A 330 -15.13 12.76 0.93
CA ALA A 330 -14.72 12.68 2.32
C ALA A 330 -13.38 11.93 2.43
N VAL A 331 -12.37 12.59 3.00
CA VAL A 331 -11.13 11.92 3.41
C VAL A 331 -11.33 11.47 4.84
N PHE A 332 -11.33 10.16 5.05
CA PHE A 332 -11.67 9.60 6.35
C PHE A 332 -10.48 9.70 7.33
N GLU A 333 -10.72 10.50 8.37
CA GLU A 333 -9.97 10.80 9.60
C GLU A 333 -10.03 9.74 10.71
N PRO A 334 -9.18 8.69 10.80
CA PRO A 334 -9.17 7.81 11.97
C PRO A 334 -9.12 8.60 13.29
N GLY A 335 -10.11 8.40 14.17
CA GLY A 335 -10.19 9.04 15.49
C GLY A 335 -10.90 10.41 15.54
N LYS A 336 -11.09 11.10 14.41
CA LYS A 336 -11.99 12.26 14.30
C LYS A 336 -13.38 11.88 13.82
N ASP A 337 -13.45 10.93 12.88
CA ASP A 337 -14.71 10.48 12.29
C ASP A 337 -15.25 9.28 13.08
N SER A 338 -16.37 9.49 13.77
CA SER A 338 -17.08 8.44 14.53
C SER A 338 -18.03 7.61 13.66
N SER A 339 -18.28 8.03 12.42
CA SER A 339 -19.22 7.37 11.51
C SER A 339 -18.61 6.12 10.88
N VAL A 340 -19.28 4.99 11.06
CA VAL A 340 -19.07 3.75 10.31
C VAL A 340 -19.34 4.02 8.83
N VAL A 341 -18.31 3.88 8.00
CA VAL A 341 -18.43 3.97 6.54
C VAL A 341 -18.74 2.59 6.01
N VAL A 342 -19.85 2.45 5.31
CA VAL A 342 -20.23 1.23 4.59
C VAL A 342 -20.37 1.61 3.13
N GLY A 343 -19.77 0.83 2.23
CA GLY A 343 -19.90 1.11 0.80
C GLY A 343 -19.18 0.14 -0.10
N ARG A 344 -19.31 0.38 -1.41
CA ARG A 344 -18.69 -0.41 -2.47
C ARG A 344 -17.29 0.12 -2.79
N ILE A 345 -16.32 -0.78 -2.89
CA ILE A 345 -14.96 -0.45 -3.34
C ILE A 345 -15.02 -0.06 -4.82
N VAL A 346 -14.70 1.18 -5.13
CA VAL A 346 -14.60 1.70 -6.51
C VAL A 346 -13.20 1.48 -7.06
N THR A 347 -12.20 1.83 -6.27
CA THR A 347 -10.80 1.57 -6.60
C THR A 347 -9.97 1.31 -5.35
N LYS A 348 -8.74 0.84 -5.57
CA LYS A 348 -7.72 0.64 -4.56
C LYS A 348 -6.37 0.96 -5.15
N GLY A 349 -5.45 1.45 -4.33
CA GLY A 349 -4.08 1.74 -4.75
C GLY A 349 -3.14 1.77 -3.55
N LEU A 350 -1.91 2.24 -3.74
CA LEU A 350 -0.97 2.47 -2.65
C LEU A 350 -0.88 3.97 -2.34
N ALA A 351 -1.15 4.34 -1.09
CA ALA A 351 -0.97 5.70 -0.59
C ALA A 351 0.51 5.99 -0.33
N ASP A 352 1.26 4.95 0.03
CA ASP A 352 2.71 4.95 0.12
C ASP A 352 3.24 3.69 -0.54
N GLU A 353 3.57 3.81 -1.82
CA GLU A 353 4.04 2.72 -2.69
C GLU A 353 5.30 2.04 -2.17
N LEU A 354 6.20 2.81 -1.56
CA LEU A 354 7.40 2.25 -0.96
C LEU A 354 7.05 1.46 0.29
N ASN A 355 6.22 2.01 1.18
CA ASN A 355 5.81 1.32 2.41
C ASN A 355 4.70 0.27 2.21
N GLU A 356 4.25 0.03 0.98
CA GLU A 356 3.14 -0.87 0.65
C GLU A 356 1.86 -0.56 1.45
N ARG A 357 1.63 0.72 1.79
CA ARG A 357 0.40 1.13 2.47
C ARG A 357 -0.70 1.34 1.44
N GLY A 358 -1.69 0.47 1.45
CA GLY A 358 -2.84 0.56 0.57
C GLY A 358 -3.84 1.65 0.96
N TYR A 359 -4.69 2.04 0.02
CA TYR A 359 -5.93 2.76 0.26
C TYR A 359 -7.08 2.14 -0.54
N LEU A 360 -8.30 2.46 -0.12
CA LEU A 360 -9.53 2.20 -0.87
C LEU A 360 -10.27 3.51 -1.13
N VAL A 361 -10.87 3.64 -2.31
CA VAL A 361 -11.93 4.62 -2.56
C VAL A 361 -13.26 3.87 -2.52
N VAL A 362 -14.17 4.33 -1.69
CA VAL A 362 -15.44 3.66 -1.39
C VAL A 362 -16.61 4.59 -1.74
N ASP A 363 -17.55 4.14 -2.58
CA ASP A 363 -18.83 4.83 -2.77
C ASP A 363 -19.77 4.39 -1.65
N GLY A 364 -20.04 5.31 -0.71
CA GLY A 364 -20.72 5.07 0.54
C GLY A 364 -22.23 4.96 0.42
N LEU A 365 -22.86 4.23 1.35
CA LEU A 365 -24.32 4.20 1.49
C LEU A 365 -24.91 5.57 1.86
N ASP A 366 -24.10 6.46 2.42
CA ASP A 366 -24.40 7.86 2.74
C ASP A 366 -24.38 8.78 1.52
N GLY A 367 -24.07 8.25 0.32
CA GLY A 367 -24.01 9.02 -0.91
C GLY A 367 -22.73 9.86 -1.07
N LYS A 368 -21.72 9.63 -0.22
CA LYS A 368 -20.39 10.26 -0.32
C LYS A 368 -19.35 9.27 -0.84
N ALA A 369 -18.29 9.78 -1.46
CA ALA A 369 -17.11 9.00 -1.75
C ALA A 369 -16.11 9.14 -0.61
N HIS A 370 -15.59 8.03 -0.11
CA HIS A 370 -14.68 7.97 1.04
C HIS A 370 -13.30 7.48 0.62
N TYR A 371 -12.25 8.18 1.06
CA TYR A 371 -10.88 7.68 0.97
C TYR A 371 -10.47 7.02 2.28
N LEU A 372 -10.21 5.72 2.25
CA LEU A 372 -9.84 4.92 3.42
C LEU A 372 -8.39 4.48 3.32
N THR A 373 -7.54 4.92 4.25
CA THR A 373 -6.17 4.41 4.36
C THR A 373 -6.19 3.04 5.02
N LEU A 374 -5.53 2.05 4.41
CA LEU A 374 -5.41 0.71 4.98
C LEU A 374 -4.18 0.60 5.89
N PRO A 375 -4.21 -0.29 6.89
CA PRO A 375 -3.03 -0.57 7.69
C PRO A 375 -1.92 -1.17 6.84
N ALA A 376 -0.67 -0.97 7.26
CA ALA A 376 0.54 -1.39 6.54
C ALA A 376 0.69 -2.92 6.31
N ARG A 377 -0.24 -3.74 6.81
CA ARG A 377 -0.27 -5.20 6.61
C ARG A 377 -1.51 -5.69 5.87
N ALA A 378 -2.40 -4.78 5.45
CA ALA A 378 -3.56 -5.14 4.65
C ALA A 378 -3.10 -5.53 3.25
N GLU A 379 -3.50 -6.72 2.78
CA GLU A 379 -3.25 -7.12 1.41
C GLU A 379 -4.35 -6.55 0.52
N LEU A 380 -3.99 -5.72 -0.47
CA LEU A 380 -4.96 -5.18 -1.42
C LEU A 380 -5.76 -6.28 -2.15
N ALA A 381 -5.19 -7.49 -2.30
CA ALA A 381 -5.85 -8.64 -2.90
C ALA A 381 -7.12 -9.06 -2.14
N ASP A 382 -7.18 -8.81 -0.83
CA ASP A 382 -8.35 -9.14 0.01
C ASP A 382 -9.55 -8.20 -0.25
N TYR A 383 -9.34 -7.11 -0.99
CA TYR A 383 -10.37 -6.10 -1.26
C TYR A 383 -10.67 -6.03 -2.76
N PRO A 384 -11.54 -6.89 -3.32
CA PRO A 384 -11.89 -6.83 -4.74
C PRO A 384 -12.73 -5.59 -5.07
N ILE A 385 -12.49 -5.00 -6.25
CA ILE A 385 -13.32 -3.90 -6.77
C ILE A 385 -14.77 -4.41 -6.92
N GLY A 386 -15.73 -3.57 -6.55
CA GLY A 386 -17.14 -3.94 -6.47
C GLY A 386 -17.56 -4.62 -5.17
N GLY A 387 -16.60 -5.12 -4.38
CA GLY A 387 -16.88 -5.68 -3.05
C GLY A 387 -17.36 -4.61 -2.07
N LEU A 388 -18.10 -5.04 -1.04
CA LEU A 388 -18.58 -4.17 0.04
C LEU A 388 -17.63 -4.22 1.24
N VAL A 389 -17.30 -3.05 1.76
CA VAL A 389 -16.50 -2.89 2.98
C VAL A 389 -17.27 -2.11 4.03
N GLU A 390 -16.86 -2.31 5.27
CA GLU A 390 -17.32 -1.56 6.43
C GLU A 390 -16.12 -1.13 7.27
N THR A 391 -16.08 0.14 7.66
CA THR A 391 -15.09 0.62 8.61
C THR A 391 -15.59 0.42 10.04
N HIS A 392 -14.71 -0.09 10.88
CA HIS A 392 -14.92 -0.15 12.30
C HIS A 392 -13.94 0.81 12.96
N SER A 393 -14.48 1.80 13.66
CA SER A 393 -13.67 2.57 14.59
C SER A 393 -13.18 1.62 15.67
N LEU A 394 -11.86 1.47 15.80
CA LEU A 394 -11.26 0.78 16.94
C LEU A 394 -11.26 1.69 18.18
N GLY A 395 -12.04 2.79 18.15
CA GLY A 395 -12.20 3.75 19.25
C GLY A 395 -12.82 3.15 20.51
N GLU A 396 -13.52 2.00 20.43
CA GLU A 396 -13.99 1.32 21.62
C GLU A 396 -13.03 0.20 22.08
N PRO A 397 -12.70 0.14 23.39
CA PRO A 397 -12.00 -0.99 23.97
C PRO A 397 -12.69 -2.32 23.65
N ARG A 398 -11.92 -3.37 23.34
CA ARG A 398 -12.51 -4.67 23.02
C ARG A 398 -13.38 -5.18 24.16
N ALA A 399 -14.49 -5.83 23.84
CA ALA A 399 -15.32 -6.52 24.83
C ALA A 399 -14.51 -7.52 25.67
N VAL A 400 -13.50 -8.18 25.10
CA VAL A 400 -12.58 -9.06 25.83
C VAL A 400 -11.74 -8.29 26.84
N ASP A 401 -11.25 -7.09 26.51
CA ASP A 401 -10.44 -6.30 27.45
C ASP A 401 -11.31 -5.75 28.59
N ARG A 402 -12.55 -5.34 28.29
CA ARG A 402 -13.56 -4.97 29.30
C ARG A 402 -13.90 -6.16 30.21
N SER A 403 -14.09 -7.35 29.64
CA SER A 403 -14.34 -8.58 30.39
C SER A 403 -13.18 -8.92 31.33
N ILE A 404 -11.94 -8.94 30.81
CA ILE A 404 -10.73 -9.17 31.63
C ILE A 404 -10.66 -8.16 32.78
N ALA A 405 -10.85 -6.87 32.49
CA ALA A 405 -10.83 -5.83 33.51
C ALA A 405 -11.90 -6.04 34.59
N SER A 406 -13.13 -6.42 34.20
CA SER A 406 -14.22 -6.70 35.15
C SER A 406 -13.98 -7.94 36.02
N LEU A 407 -13.25 -8.94 35.49
CA LEU A 407 -12.92 -10.19 36.19
C LEU A 407 -11.62 -10.09 37.02
N THR A 408 -10.95 -8.94 36.97
CA THR A 408 -9.69 -8.70 37.67
C THR A 408 -9.99 -8.19 39.08
N ALA A 409 -9.49 -8.89 40.10
CA ALA A 409 -9.60 -8.47 41.50
C ALA A 409 -8.21 -8.08 42.02
N GLY A 410 -8.07 -6.85 42.54
CA GLY A 410 -6.79 -6.36 43.06
C GLY A 410 -5.65 -6.32 42.02
N GLY A 411 -5.97 -6.08 40.75
CA GLY A 411 -5.01 -6.08 39.64
C GLY A 411 -4.57 -7.47 39.18
N LEU A 412 -5.22 -8.54 39.66
CA LEU A 412 -4.92 -9.91 39.30
C LEU A 412 -6.11 -10.57 38.57
N TYR A 413 -5.83 -11.09 37.38
CA TYR A 413 -6.75 -11.92 36.61
C TYR A 413 -6.35 -13.39 36.76
N ARG A 414 -7.34 -14.24 37.05
CA ARG A 414 -7.17 -15.66 37.39
C ARG A 414 -8.02 -16.53 36.47
N THR A 415 -7.39 -17.42 35.70
CA THR A 415 -8.06 -18.23 34.68
C THR A 415 -9.00 -19.29 35.27
N ASP A 416 -8.64 -19.86 36.41
CA ASP A 416 -9.45 -20.80 37.19
C ASP A 416 -10.74 -20.14 37.68
N HIS A 417 -10.65 -18.91 38.20
CA HIS A 417 -11.82 -18.13 38.63
C HIS A 417 -12.74 -17.79 37.45
N HIS A 418 -12.17 -17.35 36.32
CA HIS A 418 -12.94 -17.08 35.11
C HIS A 418 -13.62 -18.35 34.56
N LEU A 419 -12.94 -19.50 34.57
CA LEU A 419 -13.51 -20.77 34.13
C LEU A 419 -14.68 -21.21 35.02
N ALA A 420 -14.55 -21.06 36.35
CA ALA A 420 -15.62 -21.37 37.29
C ALA A 420 -16.87 -20.50 37.04
N LEU A 421 -16.69 -19.20 36.82
CA LEU A 421 -17.77 -18.28 36.46
C LEU A 421 -18.41 -18.63 35.12
N ALA A 422 -17.59 -18.88 34.09
CA ALA A 422 -18.07 -19.24 32.76
C ALA A 422 -18.88 -20.55 32.75
N ARG A 423 -18.49 -21.54 33.57
CA ARG A 423 -19.25 -22.78 33.76
C ARG A 423 -20.58 -22.55 34.46
N SER A 424 -20.62 -21.65 35.44
CA SER A 424 -21.86 -21.32 36.17
C SER A 424 -22.88 -20.55 35.32
N GLN A 425 -22.42 -19.85 34.29
CA GLN A 425 -23.25 -19.01 33.40
C GLN A 425 -23.48 -19.63 32.02
N ALA A 426 -23.04 -20.87 31.80
CA ALA A 426 -23.09 -21.50 30.49
C ALA A 426 -24.54 -21.75 30.03
N VAL A 427 -24.94 -21.11 28.93
CA VAL A 427 -26.17 -21.41 28.19
C VAL A 427 -25.87 -22.55 27.19
N GLN A 428 -26.87 -23.39 26.87
CA GLN A 428 -26.72 -24.50 25.92
C GLN A 428 -25.99 -24.05 24.64
N GLY A 429 -24.86 -24.70 24.33
CA GLY A 429 -24.05 -24.45 23.13
C GLY A 429 -22.80 -23.58 23.31
N THR A 430 -22.54 -23.04 24.51
CA THR A 430 -21.31 -22.25 24.77
C THR A 430 -20.24 -23.11 25.44
N ASP A 431 -19.05 -23.22 24.84
CA ASP A 431 -17.89 -23.91 25.42
C ASP A 431 -17.12 -22.96 26.38
N PRO A 432 -17.19 -23.18 27.71
CA PRO A 432 -16.54 -22.32 28.69
C PRO A 432 -15.01 -22.36 28.61
N GLU A 433 -14.42 -23.51 28.23
CA GLU A 433 -12.97 -23.64 28.07
C GLU A 433 -12.49 -22.81 26.87
N ALA A 434 -13.19 -22.87 25.74
CA ALA A 434 -12.86 -22.05 24.57
C ALA A 434 -12.99 -20.53 24.84
N LEU A 435 -13.92 -20.13 25.70
CA LEU A 435 -14.07 -18.73 26.13
C LEU A 435 -12.85 -18.26 26.91
N VAL A 436 -12.41 -19.03 27.91
CA VAL A 436 -11.21 -18.71 28.71
C VAL A 436 -9.97 -18.70 27.82
N GLU A 437 -9.85 -19.65 26.89
CA GLU A 437 -8.73 -19.70 25.95
C GLU A 437 -8.64 -18.44 25.08
N ARG A 438 -9.78 -17.88 24.64
CA ARG A 438 -9.83 -16.58 23.94
C ARG A 438 -9.24 -15.44 24.77
N HIS A 439 -9.53 -15.40 26.07
CA HIS A 439 -9.03 -14.38 26.98
C HIS A 439 -7.52 -14.55 27.24
N VAL A 440 -7.06 -15.80 27.43
CA VAL A 440 -5.63 -16.12 27.58
C VAL A 440 -4.84 -15.76 26.32
N ARG A 441 -5.35 -16.05 25.12
CA ARG A 441 -4.71 -15.64 23.86
C ARG A 441 -4.59 -14.12 23.75
N ARG A 442 -5.59 -13.37 24.23
CA ARG A 442 -5.53 -11.90 24.29
C ARG A 442 -4.48 -11.42 25.29
N LEU A 443 -4.44 -11.98 26.51
CA LEU A 443 -3.43 -11.66 27.52
C LEU A 443 -1.99 -11.95 27.04
N GLU A 444 -1.76 -13.08 26.36
CA GLU A 444 -0.44 -13.36 25.76
C GLU A 444 -0.06 -12.34 24.68
N ALA A 445 -1.02 -11.84 23.90
CA ALA A 445 -0.76 -10.79 22.92
C ALA A 445 -0.34 -9.48 23.61
N LEU A 446 -1.03 -9.09 24.67
CA LEU A 446 -0.74 -7.90 25.47
C LEU A 446 0.56 -8.04 26.27
N ARG A 447 0.91 -9.26 26.71
CA ARG A 447 2.17 -9.57 27.41
C ARG A 447 3.37 -9.34 26.51
N ARG A 448 3.30 -9.77 25.25
CA ARG A 448 4.35 -9.51 24.24
C ARG A 448 4.55 -8.01 23.99
N ALA A 449 3.56 -7.18 24.31
CA ALA A 449 3.62 -5.73 24.22
C ALA A 449 4.03 -5.04 25.53
N GLY A 450 4.24 -5.81 26.61
CA GLY A 450 4.59 -5.28 27.94
C GLY A 450 3.43 -4.63 28.70
N ILE A 451 2.19 -4.84 28.29
CA ILE A 451 1.00 -4.22 28.91
C ILE A 451 0.49 -5.03 30.11
N VAL A 452 0.63 -6.36 30.04
CA VAL A 452 0.28 -7.28 31.13
C VAL A 452 1.47 -8.18 31.43
N GLU A 453 1.54 -8.67 32.67
CA GLU A 453 2.61 -9.55 33.11
C GLU A 453 2.03 -10.90 33.52
N ARG A 454 2.69 -12.00 33.15
CA ARG A 454 2.33 -13.34 33.61
C ARG A 454 3.16 -13.65 34.85
N LEU A 455 2.52 -13.75 35.99
CA LEU A 455 3.20 -14.03 37.26
C LEU A 455 3.48 -15.53 37.39
N THR A 456 2.47 -16.35 37.15
CA THR A 456 2.50 -17.82 37.18
C THR A 456 1.51 -18.38 36.16
N GLU A 457 1.45 -19.69 36.00
CA GLU A 457 0.48 -20.33 35.10
C GLU A 457 -0.95 -19.97 35.53
N GLY A 458 -1.74 -19.40 34.61
CA GLY A 458 -3.12 -18.99 34.87
C GLY A 458 -3.32 -17.69 35.66
N VAL A 459 -2.25 -17.05 36.14
CA VAL A 459 -2.32 -15.81 36.93
C VAL A 459 -1.60 -14.65 36.23
N TRP A 460 -2.34 -13.57 36.03
CA TRP A 460 -1.92 -12.42 35.25
C TRP A 460 -2.04 -11.13 36.05
N ARG A 461 -1.02 -10.28 36.00
CA ARG A 461 -1.09 -8.90 36.47
C ARG A 461 -1.64 -8.02 35.35
N VAL A 462 -2.75 -7.34 35.64
CA VAL A 462 -3.52 -6.56 34.68
C VAL A 462 -3.70 -5.13 35.22
N PRO A 463 -3.36 -4.09 34.43
CA PRO A 463 -3.56 -2.71 34.84
C PRO A 463 -5.06 -2.33 34.83
N THR A 464 -5.45 -1.36 35.64
CA THR A 464 -6.85 -0.92 35.78
C THR A 464 -7.40 -0.23 34.52
N ASP A 465 -6.51 0.35 33.71
CA ASP A 465 -6.82 0.96 32.41
C ASP A 465 -6.59 -0.01 31.24
N LEU A 466 -6.58 -1.33 31.47
CA LEU A 466 -6.42 -2.35 30.43
C LEU A 466 -7.29 -2.10 29.18
N PRO A 467 -8.58 -1.72 29.30
CA PRO A 467 -9.41 -1.45 28.12
C PRO A 467 -8.82 -0.34 27.23
N GLU A 468 -8.32 0.75 27.83
CA GLU A 468 -7.68 1.85 27.10
C GLU A 468 -6.29 1.49 26.58
N GLN A 469 -5.47 0.78 27.36
CA GLN A 469 -4.15 0.31 26.91
C GLN A 469 -4.27 -0.71 25.76
N GLY A 470 -5.26 -1.61 25.84
CA GLY A 470 -5.59 -2.57 24.80
C GLY A 470 -6.06 -1.89 23.51
N ARG A 471 -6.86 -0.83 23.65
CA ARG A 471 -7.28 0.04 22.54
C ARG A 471 -6.07 0.71 21.88
N LEU A 472 -5.21 1.37 22.65
CA LEU A 472 -4.00 2.03 22.15
C LEU A 472 -3.02 1.03 21.50
N TYR A 473 -2.91 -0.18 22.04
CA TYR A 473 -2.12 -1.26 21.46
C TYR A 473 -2.66 -1.71 20.11
N ASP A 474 -3.97 -1.90 20.00
CA ASP A 474 -4.62 -2.29 18.75
C ASP A 474 -4.50 -1.17 17.72
N ALA A 475 -4.73 0.09 18.11
CA ALA A 475 -4.55 1.28 17.29
C ALA A 475 -3.13 1.39 16.70
N ARG A 476 -2.09 1.24 17.52
CA ARG A 476 -0.69 1.28 17.05
C ARG A 476 -0.35 0.15 16.07
N ARG A 477 -1.04 -1.00 16.16
CA ARG A 477 -0.73 -2.20 15.37
C ARG A 477 -1.58 -2.32 14.10
N LEU A 478 -2.83 -1.89 14.16
CA LEU A 478 -3.85 -2.06 13.12
C LEU A 478 -4.27 -0.73 12.49
N GLY A 479 -3.74 0.41 12.93
CA GLY A 479 -4.32 1.74 12.68
C GLY A 479 -5.53 1.99 13.58
N ASP A 480 -6.04 3.22 13.65
CA ASP A 480 -7.23 3.50 14.48
C ASP A 480 -8.54 2.97 13.85
N VAL A 481 -8.51 2.51 12.59
CA VAL A 481 -9.68 2.01 11.87
C VAL A 481 -9.39 0.70 11.16
N ALA A 482 -10.23 -0.29 11.44
CA ALA A 482 -10.21 -1.57 10.76
C ALA A 482 -11.20 -1.54 9.59
N VAL A 483 -10.73 -1.88 8.38
CA VAL A 483 -11.60 -2.04 7.21
C VAL A 483 -11.91 -3.52 7.03
N GLU A 484 -13.16 -3.90 7.25
CA GLU A 484 -13.63 -5.28 7.09
C GLU A 484 -14.33 -5.46 5.75
N LEU A 485 -13.93 -6.46 4.97
CA LEU A 485 -14.68 -6.87 3.79
C LEU A 485 -15.94 -7.62 4.22
N ARG A 486 -17.12 -7.07 3.91
CA ARG A 486 -18.43 -7.70 4.18
C ARG A 486 -18.78 -8.76 3.15
N THR A 487 -18.56 -8.45 1.88
CA THR A 487 -18.73 -9.39 0.78
C THR A 487 -17.84 -9.01 -0.40
N PRO A 488 -17.16 -9.98 -1.03
CA PRO A 488 -16.43 -9.72 -2.27
C PRO A 488 -17.34 -9.62 -3.49
N LEU A 489 -18.63 -10.00 -3.39
CA LEU A 489 -19.57 -9.97 -4.52
C LEU A 489 -20.14 -8.56 -4.74
N PRO A 490 -20.12 -8.04 -5.98
CA PRO A 490 -20.85 -6.83 -6.37
C PRO A 490 -22.35 -6.94 -6.10
N ILE A 491 -23.00 -5.81 -5.83
CA ILE A 491 -24.41 -5.79 -5.39
C ILE A 491 -25.36 -6.33 -6.45
N GLU A 492 -25.03 -6.10 -7.72
CA GLU A 492 -25.81 -6.53 -8.89
C GLU A 492 -25.85 -8.06 -8.98
N GLN A 493 -24.73 -8.72 -8.65
CA GLN A 493 -24.65 -10.17 -8.61
C GLN A 493 -25.41 -10.78 -7.43
N GLN A 494 -25.59 -10.02 -6.34
CA GLN A 494 -26.31 -10.50 -5.16
C GLN A 494 -27.82 -10.59 -5.39
N VAL A 495 -28.39 -9.75 -6.26
CA VAL A 495 -29.84 -9.69 -6.51
C VAL A 495 -30.44 -11.06 -6.83
N ARG A 496 -29.82 -11.78 -7.77
CA ARG A 496 -30.29 -13.11 -8.26
C ARG A 496 -29.49 -14.28 -7.71
N ALA A 497 -28.60 -14.06 -6.73
CA ALA A 497 -27.76 -15.13 -6.18
C ALA A 497 -28.60 -16.21 -5.48
N VAL A 498 -28.31 -17.48 -5.75
CA VAL A 498 -29.00 -18.60 -5.10
C VAL A 498 -28.64 -18.72 -3.61
N GLY A 499 -27.43 -18.28 -3.25
CA GLY A 499 -26.91 -18.28 -1.88
C GLY A 499 -27.38 -17.11 -1.03
N ALA A 500 -27.02 -17.17 0.25
CA ALA A 500 -27.25 -16.10 1.21
C ALA A 500 -26.29 -14.94 0.92
N THR A 501 -26.81 -13.71 0.87
CA THR A 501 -26.07 -12.51 0.47
C THR A 501 -26.07 -11.46 1.57
N TRP A 502 -25.31 -10.39 1.36
CA TRP A 502 -25.36 -9.22 2.24
C TRP A 502 -26.72 -8.51 2.17
N LEU A 503 -27.37 -8.48 0.99
CA LEU A 503 -28.74 -7.95 0.84
C LEU A 503 -29.74 -8.67 1.75
N ASP A 504 -29.65 -10.00 1.87
CA ASP A 504 -30.55 -10.77 2.74
C ASP A 504 -30.35 -10.40 4.23
N GLN A 505 -29.10 -10.14 4.64
CA GLN A 505 -28.81 -9.66 5.99
C GLN A 505 -29.40 -8.27 6.25
N GLN A 506 -29.37 -7.38 5.25
CA GLN A 506 -29.99 -6.05 5.37
C GLN A 506 -31.51 -6.12 5.43
N LEU A 507 -32.14 -7.03 4.66
CA LEU A 507 -33.59 -7.25 4.71
C LEU A 507 -34.06 -7.77 6.09
N ILE A 508 -33.24 -8.58 6.77
CA ILE A 508 -33.52 -9.10 8.11
C ILE A 508 -33.27 -8.05 9.19
N GLY A 509 -32.08 -7.43 9.16
CA GLY A 509 -31.63 -6.51 10.19
C GLY A 509 -32.26 -5.12 10.12
N GLY A 510 -32.95 -4.83 9.01
CA GLY A 510 -33.66 -3.60 8.65
C GLY A 510 -33.41 -2.43 9.59
N ASN A 511 -32.42 -1.57 9.30
CA ASN A 511 -32.16 -0.27 9.95
C ASN A 511 -30.82 0.35 9.50
N ARG A 512 -30.59 0.55 8.19
CA ARG A 512 -29.53 1.45 7.73
C ARG A 512 -30.13 2.60 6.95
N GLU A 513 -29.83 3.82 7.37
CA GLU A 513 -30.14 5.02 6.59
C GLU A 513 -29.36 4.94 5.28
N LEU A 514 -30.09 4.70 4.19
CA LEU A 514 -29.56 4.72 2.83
C LEU A 514 -29.83 6.12 2.26
N ALA A 515 -28.82 6.75 1.66
CA ALA A 515 -29.05 7.98 0.93
C ALA A 515 -29.99 7.75 -0.27
N ASP A 516 -30.71 8.80 -0.68
CA ASP A 516 -31.57 8.79 -1.87
C ASP A 516 -30.80 9.04 -3.18
N GLN A 517 -29.49 9.20 -3.08
CA GLN A 517 -28.58 9.41 -4.19
C GLN A 517 -27.40 8.43 -4.14
N GLY A 518 -26.69 8.35 -5.26
CA GLY A 518 -25.49 7.53 -5.40
C GLY A 518 -25.70 6.06 -5.06
N PHE A 519 -24.69 5.45 -4.43
CA PHE A 519 -24.71 4.02 -4.10
C PHE A 519 -25.83 3.64 -3.12
N GLY A 520 -26.23 4.54 -2.22
CA GLY A 520 -27.40 4.32 -1.33
C GLY A 520 -28.69 4.03 -2.11
N ARG A 521 -28.94 4.75 -3.22
CA ARG A 521 -30.07 4.52 -4.12
C ARG A 521 -29.96 3.19 -4.86
N GLU A 522 -28.77 2.86 -5.36
CA GLU A 522 -28.51 1.59 -6.04
C GLU A 522 -28.79 0.39 -5.11
N VAL A 523 -28.37 0.48 -3.85
CA VAL A 523 -28.62 -0.56 -2.85
C VAL A 523 -30.11 -0.67 -2.51
N ARG A 524 -30.83 0.45 -2.41
CA ARG A 524 -32.28 0.43 -2.18
C ARG A 524 -33.02 -0.29 -3.31
N GLU A 525 -32.61 -0.06 -4.55
CA GLU A 525 -33.16 -0.75 -5.72
C GLU A 525 -32.79 -2.24 -5.72
N ALA A 526 -31.53 -2.57 -5.44
CA ALA A 526 -31.09 -3.96 -5.31
C ALA A 526 -31.84 -4.73 -4.20
N LEU A 527 -32.15 -4.08 -3.07
CA LEU A 527 -32.96 -4.66 -1.99
C LEU A 527 -34.39 -4.97 -2.45
N ARG A 528 -35.01 -4.08 -3.26
CA ARG A 528 -36.34 -4.34 -3.84
C ARG A 528 -36.31 -5.51 -4.81
N GLN A 529 -35.36 -5.52 -5.73
CA GLN A 529 -35.21 -6.61 -6.70
C GLN A 529 -34.87 -7.94 -6.02
N ARG A 530 -34.06 -7.91 -4.96
CA ARG A 530 -33.75 -9.11 -4.15
C ARG A 530 -34.99 -9.61 -3.42
N ALA A 531 -35.78 -8.72 -2.85
CA ALA A 531 -37.06 -9.06 -2.23
C ALA A 531 -38.00 -9.76 -3.23
N ASP A 532 -38.14 -9.22 -4.44
CA ASP A 532 -38.95 -9.83 -5.51
C ASP A 532 -38.41 -11.22 -5.89
N PHE A 533 -37.10 -11.36 -6.03
CA PHE A 533 -36.49 -12.66 -6.29
C PHE A 533 -36.77 -13.66 -5.15
N LEU A 534 -36.71 -13.25 -3.88
CA LEU A 534 -37.04 -14.14 -2.76
C LEU A 534 -38.52 -14.56 -2.78
N VAL A 535 -39.44 -13.68 -3.22
CA VAL A 535 -40.85 -14.01 -3.42
C VAL A 535 -41.01 -15.04 -4.56
N GLU A 536 -40.36 -14.82 -5.70
CA GLU A 536 -40.34 -15.77 -6.82
C GLU A 536 -39.83 -17.16 -6.40
N GLN A 537 -38.88 -17.20 -5.46
CA GLN A 537 -38.29 -18.44 -4.94
C GLN A 537 -39.09 -19.10 -3.81
N GLY A 538 -40.24 -18.52 -3.41
CA GLY A 538 -41.07 -19.00 -2.30
C GLY A 538 -40.41 -18.83 -0.93
N LEU A 539 -39.47 -17.90 -0.80
CA LEU A 539 -38.68 -17.61 0.41
C LEU A 539 -39.07 -16.27 1.07
N ALA A 540 -40.02 -15.55 0.49
CA ALA A 540 -40.64 -14.36 1.06
C ALA A 540 -42.09 -14.23 0.57
N GLU A 541 -42.92 -13.52 1.33
CA GLU A 541 -44.30 -13.18 0.96
C GLU A 541 -44.56 -11.69 1.17
N ARG A 542 -45.35 -11.09 0.28
CA ARG A 542 -45.80 -9.69 0.41
C ARG A 542 -47.17 -9.66 1.09
N GLN A 543 -47.22 -9.09 2.30
CA GLN A 543 -48.46 -8.86 3.06
C GLN A 543 -48.73 -7.35 3.12
N GLY A 544 -49.45 -6.83 2.10
CA GLY A 544 -49.66 -5.39 1.93
C GLY A 544 -48.34 -4.64 1.73
N GLN A 545 -48.04 -3.66 2.60
CA GLN A 545 -46.77 -2.93 2.58
C GLN A 545 -45.62 -3.65 3.31
N ARG A 546 -45.88 -4.75 4.01
CA ARG A 546 -44.85 -5.49 4.77
C ARG A 546 -44.39 -6.72 3.99
N MET A 547 -43.09 -6.99 4.04
CA MET A 547 -42.51 -8.22 3.52
C MET A 547 -42.24 -9.19 4.67
N VAL A 548 -42.71 -10.43 4.54
CA VAL A 548 -42.47 -11.50 5.49
C VAL A 548 -41.45 -12.46 4.89
N LEU A 549 -40.28 -12.56 5.51
CA LEU A 549 -39.22 -13.49 5.09
C LEU A 549 -39.47 -14.88 5.66
N ALA A 550 -39.11 -15.93 4.92
CA ALA A 550 -39.18 -17.31 5.40
C ALA A 550 -38.33 -17.51 6.66
N ARG A 551 -38.81 -18.36 7.58
CA ARG A 551 -38.00 -18.78 8.73
C ARG A 551 -36.74 -19.48 8.25
N ASN A 552 -35.61 -19.23 8.91
CA ASN A 552 -34.29 -19.78 8.56
C ASN A 552 -33.80 -19.42 7.14
N LEU A 553 -34.26 -18.30 6.56
CA LEU A 553 -33.92 -17.84 5.21
C LEU A 553 -32.43 -18.03 4.84
N LEU A 554 -31.52 -17.49 5.65
CA LEU A 554 -30.08 -17.54 5.38
C LEU A 554 -29.55 -18.98 5.33
N THR A 555 -30.03 -19.85 6.21
CA THR A 555 -29.65 -21.27 6.24
C THR A 555 -30.16 -21.99 4.99
N THR A 556 -31.41 -21.71 4.59
CA THR A 556 -32.01 -22.29 3.38
C THR A 556 -31.28 -21.88 2.11
N LEU A 557 -30.98 -20.58 1.94
CA LEU A 557 -30.24 -20.07 0.79
C LEU A 557 -28.82 -20.67 0.71
N ARG A 558 -28.11 -20.71 1.84
CA ARG A 558 -26.79 -21.34 1.92
C ARG A 558 -26.85 -22.82 1.54
N GLY A 559 -27.84 -23.56 2.03
CA GLY A 559 -28.05 -24.96 1.68
C GLY A 559 -28.31 -25.18 0.19
N ARG A 560 -29.13 -24.32 -0.44
CA ARG A 560 -29.40 -24.37 -1.89
C ARG A 560 -28.12 -24.13 -2.70
N GLU A 561 -27.33 -23.11 -2.36
CA GLU A 561 -26.08 -22.81 -3.06
C GLU A 561 -25.04 -23.93 -2.91
N LEU A 562 -24.85 -24.46 -1.69
CA LEU A 562 -23.91 -25.56 -1.47
C LEU A 562 -24.34 -26.82 -2.22
N THR A 563 -25.64 -27.12 -2.28
CA THR A 563 -26.15 -28.27 -3.03
C THR A 563 -25.93 -28.10 -4.53
N ALA A 564 -26.19 -26.91 -5.08
CA ALA A 564 -25.96 -26.63 -6.50
C ALA A 564 -24.47 -26.74 -6.85
N THR A 565 -23.61 -26.11 -6.05
CA THR A 565 -22.15 -26.13 -6.22
C THR A 565 -21.59 -27.55 -6.10
N ALA A 566 -22.10 -28.33 -5.14
CA ALA A 566 -21.69 -29.71 -4.96
C ALA A 566 -22.05 -30.59 -6.17
N ARG A 567 -23.24 -30.39 -6.78
CA ARG A 567 -23.63 -31.11 -8.00
C ARG A 567 -22.68 -30.80 -9.15
N GLU A 568 -22.29 -29.54 -9.32
CA GLU A 568 -21.34 -29.14 -10.36
C GLU A 568 -19.96 -29.80 -10.17
N ILE A 569 -19.42 -29.77 -8.95
CA ILE A 569 -18.13 -30.41 -8.64
C ILE A 569 -18.22 -31.93 -8.84
N SER A 570 -19.32 -32.54 -8.42
CA SER A 570 -19.53 -33.99 -8.61
C SER A 570 -19.56 -34.34 -10.09
N ALA A 571 -20.20 -33.53 -10.94
CA ALA A 571 -20.23 -33.73 -12.39
C ALA A 571 -18.84 -33.56 -13.04
N GLN A 572 -18.03 -32.62 -12.54
CA GLN A 572 -16.68 -32.36 -13.08
C GLN A 572 -15.63 -33.37 -12.62
N THR A 573 -15.74 -33.88 -11.40
CA THR A 573 -14.68 -34.68 -10.74
C THR A 573 -15.05 -36.16 -10.56
N GLY A 574 -16.33 -36.51 -10.64
CA GLY A 574 -16.84 -37.84 -10.31
C GLY A 574 -16.90 -38.15 -8.81
N LEU A 575 -16.44 -37.23 -7.94
CA LEU A 575 -16.45 -37.44 -6.48
C LEU A 575 -17.87 -37.23 -5.91
N HIS A 576 -18.22 -38.03 -4.91
CA HIS A 576 -19.50 -37.88 -4.21
C HIS A 576 -19.46 -36.78 -3.16
N TYR A 577 -20.45 -35.89 -3.16
CA TYR A 577 -20.60 -34.88 -2.13
C TYR A 577 -21.07 -35.47 -0.80
N ARG A 578 -20.30 -35.21 0.27
CA ARG A 578 -20.65 -35.55 1.65
C ARG A 578 -21.05 -34.29 2.39
N LEU A 579 -22.33 -34.20 2.73
CA LEU A 579 -22.88 -33.07 3.49
C LEU A 579 -22.31 -33.09 4.92
N PRO A 580 -21.60 -32.03 5.35
CA PRO A 580 -21.14 -31.93 6.72
C PRO A 580 -22.31 -31.90 7.71
N VAL A 581 -22.21 -32.67 8.78
CA VAL A 581 -23.17 -32.64 9.90
C VAL A 581 -22.62 -31.72 10.99
N GLU A 582 -23.47 -30.87 11.53
CA GLU A 582 -23.11 -29.95 12.63
C GLU A 582 -22.60 -30.73 13.86
N GLY A 583 -21.54 -30.23 14.49
CA GLY A 583 -20.87 -30.89 15.62
C GLY A 583 -20.01 -32.09 15.25
N GLN A 584 -20.10 -32.64 14.04
CA GLN A 584 -19.25 -33.74 13.60
C GLN A 584 -17.94 -33.26 12.99
N ARG A 585 -16.91 -34.10 13.14
CA ARG A 585 -15.58 -33.84 12.58
C ARG A 585 -15.54 -34.23 11.11
N VAL A 586 -15.23 -33.26 10.25
CA VAL A 586 -14.95 -33.46 8.83
C VAL A 586 -13.43 -33.43 8.65
N SER A 587 -12.87 -34.40 7.93
CA SER A 587 -11.43 -34.46 7.64
C SER A 587 -11.20 -34.75 6.16
N GLY A 588 -10.15 -34.17 5.60
CA GLY A 588 -9.76 -34.40 4.21
C GLY A 588 -8.57 -33.54 3.79
N THR A 589 -8.07 -33.81 2.59
CA THR A 589 -7.02 -33.00 1.95
C THR A 589 -7.63 -31.70 1.44
N TYR A 590 -7.09 -30.57 1.88
CA TYR A 590 -7.55 -29.26 1.40
C TYR A 590 -7.09 -29.03 -0.04
N ARG A 591 -8.01 -29.06 -1.01
CA ARG A 591 -7.69 -28.97 -2.44
C ARG A 591 -7.70 -27.54 -2.98
N ARG A 592 -8.68 -26.75 -2.57
CA ARG A 592 -8.86 -25.35 -3.01
C ARG A 592 -9.88 -24.64 -2.13
N SER A 593 -9.80 -23.31 -2.08
CA SER A 593 -10.92 -22.48 -1.62
C SER A 593 -11.79 -22.02 -2.79
N MET A 594 -13.07 -21.80 -2.52
CA MET A 594 -14.06 -21.29 -3.45
C MET A 594 -14.79 -20.11 -2.82
N GLN A 595 -15.01 -19.06 -3.60
CA GLN A 595 -15.81 -17.92 -3.18
C GLN A 595 -17.26 -18.13 -3.65
N LEU A 596 -18.18 -18.24 -2.71
CA LEU A 596 -19.62 -18.33 -2.96
C LEU A 596 -20.31 -17.05 -2.45
N ALA A 597 -21.59 -16.86 -2.80
CA ALA A 597 -22.38 -15.74 -2.28
C ALA A 597 -22.50 -15.84 -0.75
N SER A 598 -22.70 -17.06 -0.23
CA SER A 598 -22.80 -17.34 1.21
C SER A 598 -21.47 -17.30 1.96
N GLY A 599 -20.37 -16.89 1.32
CA GLY A 599 -19.02 -16.80 1.90
C GLY A 599 -18.01 -17.72 1.24
N ARG A 600 -16.79 -17.75 1.80
CA ARG A 600 -15.69 -18.59 1.29
C ARG A 600 -15.73 -19.98 1.90
N TYR A 601 -15.60 -21.01 1.07
CA TYR A 601 -15.59 -22.42 1.48
C TYR A 601 -14.30 -23.12 1.04
N ALA A 602 -13.88 -24.09 1.83
CA ALA A 602 -12.78 -25.00 1.54
C ALA A 602 -13.36 -26.33 1.03
N LEU A 603 -12.80 -26.81 -0.09
CA LEU A 603 -13.06 -28.15 -0.59
C LEU A 603 -12.08 -29.12 0.07
N LEU A 604 -12.63 -30.01 0.90
CA LEU A 604 -11.89 -31.11 1.52
C LEU A 604 -12.19 -32.40 0.77
N ASP A 605 -11.14 -33.06 0.30
CA ASP A 605 -11.20 -34.32 -0.43
C ASP A 605 -10.65 -35.45 0.45
N ASP A 606 -11.47 -36.44 0.76
CA ASP A 606 -11.10 -37.58 1.59
C ASP A 606 -10.65 -38.82 0.79
N GLY A 607 -10.54 -38.69 -0.53
CA GLY A 607 -10.15 -39.75 -1.47
C GLY A 607 -11.32 -40.57 -2.02
N VAL A 608 -12.52 -40.50 -1.41
CA VAL A 608 -13.72 -41.22 -1.87
C VAL A 608 -14.86 -40.24 -2.17
N GLY A 609 -14.87 -39.08 -1.54
CA GLY A 609 -15.80 -37.99 -1.77
C GLY A 609 -15.20 -36.66 -1.36
N PHE A 610 -16.03 -35.63 -1.34
CA PHE A 610 -15.62 -34.31 -0.90
C PHE A 610 -16.67 -33.63 -0.03
N SER A 611 -16.21 -32.70 0.81
CA SER A 611 -17.05 -31.84 1.63
C SER A 611 -16.70 -30.38 1.42
N LEU A 612 -17.70 -29.52 1.52
CA LEU A 612 -17.56 -28.07 1.49
C LEU A 612 -17.69 -27.52 2.92
N VAL A 613 -16.62 -26.94 3.43
CA VAL A 613 -16.55 -26.46 4.83
C VAL A 613 -16.24 -24.96 4.83
N PRO A 614 -16.85 -24.13 5.71
CA PRO A 614 -16.51 -22.71 5.78
C PRO A 614 -14.99 -22.50 5.92
N TRP A 615 -14.43 -21.58 5.14
CA TRP A 615 -12.98 -21.34 5.11
C TRP A 615 -12.56 -20.34 6.19
N LYS A 616 -11.33 -20.48 6.71
CA LYS A 616 -10.67 -19.47 7.57
C LYS A 616 -9.23 -19.25 7.14
N PRO A 617 -8.64 -18.05 7.34
CA PRO A 617 -7.24 -17.76 6.96
C PRO A 617 -6.21 -18.76 7.48
N VAL A 618 -6.49 -19.40 8.62
CA VAL A 618 -5.61 -20.38 9.26
C VAL A 618 -5.29 -21.61 8.39
N ILE A 619 -6.15 -21.94 7.41
CA ILE A 619 -5.93 -23.08 6.49
C ILE A 619 -5.33 -22.71 5.14
N GLU A 620 -5.15 -21.41 4.82
CA GLU A 620 -4.65 -20.97 3.51
C GLU A 620 -3.30 -21.64 3.16
N GLN A 621 -2.41 -21.78 4.14
CA GLN A 621 -1.08 -22.40 3.96
C GLN A 621 -1.09 -23.93 3.94
N ARG A 622 -2.27 -24.56 4.06
CA ARG A 622 -2.43 -26.02 4.16
C ARG A 622 -2.91 -26.64 2.86
N LEU A 623 -2.80 -25.91 1.74
CA LEU A 623 -3.14 -26.44 0.43
C LEU A 623 -2.38 -27.73 0.16
N GLY A 624 -3.10 -28.78 -0.23
CA GLY A 624 -2.55 -30.13 -0.43
C GLY A 624 -2.27 -30.93 0.86
N GLN A 625 -2.53 -30.37 2.05
CA GLN A 625 -2.35 -31.06 3.33
C GLN A 625 -3.68 -31.56 3.89
N SER A 626 -3.64 -32.65 4.66
CA SER A 626 -4.79 -33.13 5.41
C SER A 626 -5.11 -32.20 6.57
N VAL A 627 -6.37 -31.78 6.65
CA VAL A 627 -6.90 -30.91 7.69
C VAL A 627 -8.20 -31.49 8.23
N SER A 628 -8.60 -31.04 9.41
CA SER A 628 -9.89 -31.41 9.99
C SER A 628 -10.60 -30.21 10.58
N ALA A 629 -11.93 -30.24 10.55
CA ALA A 629 -12.80 -29.16 10.97
C ALA A 629 -14.03 -29.71 11.70
N VAL A 630 -14.53 -28.93 12.66
CA VAL A 630 -15.85 -29.13 13.27
C VAL A 630 -16.68 -27.89 12.98
N ILE A 631 -17.88 -28.09 12.44
CA ILE A 631 -18.81 -27.01 12.08
C ILE A 631 -19.81 -26.79 13.21
N GLN A 632 -20.04 -25.54 13.59
CA GLN A 632 -21.03 -25.10 14.58
C GLN A 632 -21.77 -23.89 14.00
N GLY A 633 -23.00 -24.10 13.53
CA GLY A 633 -23.79 -23.13 12.79
C GLY A 633 -23.03 -22.54 11.61
N ASN A 634 -22.81 -21.23 11.63
CA ASN A 634 -22.02 -20.52 10.61
C ASN A 634 -20.52 -20.42 10.94
N SER A 635 -20.08 -21.05 12.02
CA SER A 635 -18.70 -21.02 12.49
C SER A 635 -18.03 -22.37 12.29
N VAL A 636 -16.70 -22.34 12.13
CA VAL A 636 -15.88 -23.55 11.98
C VAL A 636 -14.70 -23.47 12.93
N SER A 637 -14.42 -24.57 13.61
CA SER A 637 -13.18 -24.77 14.36
C SER A 637 -12.26 -25.68 13.56
N TRP A 638 -11.07 -25.19 13.19
CA TRP A 638 -10.08 -25.95 12.44
C TRP A 638 -9.08 -26.61 13.39
N GLN A 639 -8.95 -27.93 13.30
CA GLN A 639 -7.98 -28.73 14.02
C GLN A 639 -6.84 -29.09 13.06
N LEU A 640 -5.71 -28.41 13.22
CA LEU A 640 -4.50 -28.60 12.43
C LEU A 640 -3.60 -29.62 13.13
N GLY A 641 -3.52 -30.85 12.60
CA GLY A 641 -2.62 -31.87 13.15
C GLY A 641 -1.16 -31.42 13.06
N ARG A 642 -0.40 -31.55 14.17
CA ARG A 642 1.06 -31.54 14.11
C ARG A 642 1.51 -32.81 13.38
N GLN A 643 2.26 -32.67 12.29
CA GLN A 643 3.12 -33.77 11.82
C GLN A 643 4.10 -34.10 12.95
N ARG A 644 3.88 -35.21 13.64
CA ARG A 644 4.96 -35.90 14.35
C ARG A 644 5.83 -36.52 13.27
N GLY A 645 7.06 -36.00 13.11
CA GLY A 645 8.08 -36.71 12.36
C GLY A 645 8.35 -38.08 13.01
N PRO A 646 8.83 -39.07 12.25
CA PRO A 646 9.13 -40.38 12.80
C PRO A 646 10.19 -40.23 13.89
N SER A 647 9.83 -40.57 15.13
CA SER A 647 10.82 -40.86 16.17
C SER A 647 11.41 -42.22 15.84
N ILE A 648 12.62 -42.22 15.30
CA ILE A 648 13.46 -43.41 15.29
C ILE A 648 13.90 -43.61 16.74
N GLY A 649 13.41 -44.68 17.34
CA GLY A 649 13.93 -45.23 18.60
C GLY A 649 15.12 -46.12 18.34
#